data_AF-A0A094KGN8-F1
#
_entry.id   AF-A0A094KGN8-F1
#
_cell.length_a   1.000
_cell.length_b   1.000
_cell.length_c   1.000
_cell.angle_alpha   90.00
_cell.angle_beta   90.00
_cell.angle_gamma   90.00
#
_symmetry.space_group_name_H-M   'P 1'
#
loop_
_entity.id
_entity.type
_entity.pdbx_description
1 polymer ?
#
loop_
_entity_poly.entity_id
_entity_poly.type
_entity_poly.pdbx_seq_one_letter_code
_entity_poly.pdbx_strand_id
1 'polypeptide(L)'
;KDTFDPFNLNELLQELPRKQKEVLWERLTQLLTETLIENPVETWQRIEDNENNNDMEVEIVPEMRQAVAVIQGVTAVVTASIPAVDEIANYKALLECVFILNGVLPALPESEKFLHGAIQHVCEMWWEKGLEGKEQLGKTLFIILLRKSLNKAATGADIIRLWNLHQTLLCFDYDSEESNEIKDLLLQCYMSVKHIKKEEGRRFLSFLFSWNVNFIKMIHGTVKNQLQFFPRSLMEYVSEIYFRAWKKVSGEFIETLEHNCIQDFMHHGIHLPRSSSVHSKVREMLSYFHKQSKVRQGVEEMLYKLYQPILWRALKARNSEVRSNAAFLFVDAFPVRDPSFNAEEMDNEIQKQFEELFSLLEDPHPVVRSTGILGVSQITAKYWEMIPPTVLADLLKKLIGELACDITSADVRCSVFKCLPIILDNKLSHPLLEQLLPTVKHSLHDNSEKVRVAFVDMLLKVKATKAAKFWKICPMEHLLARLEVDSRPVSRRIVNLLFNSFFPINQPEDVWCERCVTLIQMNSAAARKFYQYAYEYTAPTNIAKLMLTIRRCLNACIQKAMKESLHASDDDDESEKENTSVLDNVLSINDVASMASLLEITVILWRSIHKALENNEDAKDYAIRKFASVLPEYFKVFKDERCMTPLVILASFMPPAAIPTFSCGVISRLRNIDNGADQSKYSTLIDCMCRWGQVGHVMELVCDWLSDTLTPKKSVKTSERRVRIHVTQESKPELAIDYIEYLLTHPINRDCLLSVPKKKLKKLLKLLSAAKEILDSILKATDAGSGSCNQATGLRAFSLFCRLSIHLQNKFSEEGEDYLLLLKETGAWIESQVVPFMLSSDQEDGISKHSNVSELIIQAYLTVCKDVIMVGLGNLTFQAQLLDMGLSVIQTERGGFCAPVLLYALKEIIEASLTANTETDEVANLFHAVQTVFQKALECVARRLKKQQEEGIQLIHSIQMPLGEFILAVQCWHSSCPAVHQGVLSTLLAAIVAEINYVLQKASSERDLTIPKTISDLPPLSNSLMAIIMKSVNVVRSFLNELMECILSEEIEGIFSLTATVCIVIIIKGKHKTSLLKDIATVLQKKLITCKDTATEECSSTGR
;
A
#
# COMPACT_ATOMS: atom_id res chain seq x y z
N LYS A 1 -7.12 -1.03 83.00
CA LYS A 1 -5.67 -1.21 82.76
C LYS A 1 -5.33 -2.59 83.29
N ASP A 2 -5.48 -3.62 82.45
CA ASP A 2 -4.92 -4.94 82.73
C ASP A 2 -3.54 -5.02 82.10
N THR A 3 -2.57 -5.39 82.91
CA THR A 3 -1.16 -5.58 82.60
C THR A 3 -0.86 -7.08 82.52
N PHE A 4 -1.51 -7.77 81.59
CA PHE A 4 -1.13 -9.13 81.21
C PHE A 4 -0.50 -9.10 79.82
N ASP A 5 0.57 -9.86 79.62
CA ASP A 5 1.15 -10.12 78.31
C ASP A 5 0.04 -10.58 77.35
N PRO A 6 0.00 -10.09 76.09
CA PRO A 6 -0.99 -10.54 75.12
C PRO A 6 -0.84 -12.07 74.93
N PHE A 7 -1.94 -12.80 75.08
CA PHE A 7 -1.97 -14.26 74.88
C PHE A 7 -1.38 -14.62 73.51
N ASN A 8 -0.23 -15.29 73.52
CA ASN A 8 0.48 -15.69 72.31
C ASN A 8 0.39 -17.21 72.14
N LEU A 9 -0.50 -17.65 71.25
CA LEU A 9 -0.74 -19.06 70.97
C LEU A 9 0.53 -19.81 70.51
N ASN A 10 1.39 -19.14 69.74
CA ASN A 10 2.63 -19.75 69.24
C ASN A 10 3.63 -20.01 70.37
N GLU A 11 3.75 -19.07 71.30
CA GLU A 11 4.63 -19.18 72.48
C GLU A 11 4.15 -20.28 73.41
N LEU A 12 2.84 -20.31 73.70
CA LEU A 12 2.23 -21.37 74.51
C LEU A 12 2.48 -22.77 73.94
N LEU A 13 2.29 -22.96 72.64
CA LEU A 13 2.49 -24.25 71.98
C LEU A 13 3.95 -24.67 71.91
N GLN A 14 4.89 -23.73 71.90
CA GLN A 14 6.31 -24.03 72.01
C GLN A 14 6.67 -24.48 73.43
N GLU A 15 6.17 -23.81 74.46
CA GLU A 15 6.49 -24.07 75.87
C GLU A 15 5.73 -25.26 76.50
N LEU A 16 4.61 -25.67 75.91
CA LEU A 16 3.81 -26.80 76.40
C LEU A 16 4.65 -28.09 76.52
N PRO A 17 4.59 -28.82 77.64
CA PRO A 17 5.20 -30.14 77.76
C PRO A 17 4.64 -31.11 76.71
N ARG A 18 5.51 -31.99 76.17
CA ARG A 18 5.17 -32.93 75.09
C ARG A 18 3.86 -33.69 75.29
N LYS A 19 3.63 -34.30 76.46
CA LYS A 19 2.40 -35.05 76.76
C LYS A 19 1.15 -34.16 76.70
N GLN A 20 1.28 -32.87 77.04
CA GLN A 20 0.17 -31.93 76.97
C GLN A 20 -0.12 -31.50 75.53
N LYS A 21 0.90 -31.43 74.65
CA LYS A 21 0.70 -31.24 73.20
C LYS A 21 -0.06 -32.42 72.58
N GLU A 22 0.34 -33.64 72.91
CA GLU A 22 -0.33 -34.87 72.44
C GLU A 22 -1.81 -34.90 72.86
N VAL A 23 -2.11 -34.63 74.14
CA VAL A 23 -3.50 -34.54 74.64
C VAL A 23 -4.29 -33.40 73.99
N LEU A 24 -3.65 -32.26 73.73
CA LEU A 24 -4.29 -31.14 73.04
C LEU A 24 -4.71 -31.57 71.62
N TRP A 25 -3.82 -32.22 70.87
CA TRP A 25 -4.11 -32.68 69.52
C TRP A 25 -5.24 -33.71 69.49
N GLU A 26 -5.26 -34.68 70.41
CA GLU A 26 -6.37 -35.64 70.55
C GLU A 26 -7.71 -34.94 70.79
N ARG A 27 -7.74 -33.95 71.70
CA ARG A 27 -8.96 -33.19 71.99
C ARG A 27 -9.41 -32.31 70.82
N LEU A 28 -8.47 -31.75 70.05
CA LEU A 28 -8.78 -30.98 68.84
C LEU A 28 -9.39 -31.87 67.75
N THR A 29 -8.84 -33.06 67.55
CA THR A 29 -9.38 -34.05 66.59
C THR A 29 -10.78 -34.49 67.00
N GLN A 30 -11.00 -34.76 68.29
CA GLN A 30 -12.31 -35.10 68.83
C GLN A 30 -13.32 -33.96 68.60
N LEU A 31 -12.95 -32.72 68.97
CA LEU A 31 -13.81 -31.54 68.77
C LEU A 31 -14.17 -31.34 67.30
N LEU A 32 -13.19 -31.45 66.41
CA LEU A 32 -13.41 -31.31 64.96
C LEU A 32 -14.35 -32.40 64.43
N THR A 33 -14.17 -33.64 64.89
CA THR A 33 -14.98 -34.79 64.47
C THR A 33 -16.42 -34.68 64.97
N GLU A 34 -16.63 -34.35 66.25
CA GLU A 34 -17.94 -34.13 66.85
C GLU A 34 -18.70 -33.01 66.12
N THR A 35 -18.01 -31.90 65.83
CA THR A 35 -18.59 -30.77 65.09
C THR A 35 -19.06 -31.17 63.68
N LEU A 36 -18.27 -31.99 62.97
CA LEU A 36 -18.63 -32.44 61.61
C LEU A 36 -19.71 -33.53 61.62
N ILE A 37 -19.85 -34.30 62.70
CA ILE A 37 -20.97 -35.25 62.88
C ILE A 37 -22.27 -34.50 63.16
N GLU A 38 -22.22 -33.48 64.02
CA GLU A 38 -23.38 -32.64 64.34
C GLU A 38 -23.83 -31.79 63.14
N ASN A 39 -22.88 -31.38 62.28
CA ASN A 39 -23.16 -30.59 61.09
C ASN A 39 -22.38 -31.13 59.85
N PRO A 40 -22.93 -32.14 59.14
CA PRO A 40 -22.27 -32.79 58.02
C PRO A 40 -22.04 -31.87 56.82
N VAL A 41 -20.87 -32.00 56.19
CA VAL A 41 -20.39 -31.10 55.12
C VAL A 41 -21.26 -31.12 53.87
N GLU A 42 -21.98 -32.23 53.62
CA GLU A 42 -22.92 -32.39 52.51
C GLU A 42 -24.16 -31.49 52.63
N THR A 43 -24.42 -30.95 53.82
CA THR A 43 -25.55 -30.03 54.06
C THR A 43 -25.21 -28.59 53.71
N TRP A 44 -23.94 -28.25 53.53
CA TRP A 44 -23.47 -26.86 53.34
C TRP A 44 -23.70 -26.32 51.92
N GLN A 45 -23.88 -27.19 50.92
CA GLN A 45 -24.04 -26.82 49.50
C GLN A 45 -25.49 -26.86 48.97
N ARG A 46 -26.47 -27.36 49.74
CA ARG A 46 -27.85 -27.62 49.24
C ARG A 46 -28.76 -26.39 49.08
N ILE A 47 -28.28 -25.16 49.20
CA ILE A 47 -29.14 -23.96 49.27
C ILE A 47 -29.21 -23.15 47.95
N GLU A 48 -28.41 -23.47 46.93
CA GLU A 48 -28.38 -22.67 45.68
C GLU A 48 -29.33 -23.13 44.55
N ASP A 49 -29.98 -24.30 44.64
CA ASP A 49 -30.81 -24.86 43.55
C ASP A 49 -32.27 -24.38 43.50
N ASN A 50 -32.66 -23.33 44.24
CA ASN A 50 -33.98 -22.71 44.06
C ASN A 50 -33.87 -21.41 43.25
N GLU A 51 -34.17 -21.52 41.97
CA GLU A 51 -34.38 -20.42 41.04
C GLU A 51 -35.40 -19.40 41.59
N ASN A 52 -34.91 -18.25 42.08
CA ASN A 52 -35.52 -16.95 41.80
C ASN A 52 -34.59 -15.81 42.23
N ASN A 53 -34.14 -15.05 41.23
CA ASN A 53 -33.49 -13.75 41.38
C ASN A 53 -34.35 -12.82 42.23
N ASN A 54 -33.95 -12.57 43.47
CA ASN A 54 -34.09 -11.27 44.11
C ASN A 54 -32.96 -11.12 45.15
N ASP A 55 -32.31 -9.97 45.05
CA ASP A 55 -31.13 -9.49 45.77
C ASP A 55 -31.43 -9.27 47.27
N MET A 56 -31.63 -10.38 48.00
CA MET A 56 -31.79 -10.40 49.47
C MET A 56 -30.78 -11.40 50.02
N GLU A 57 -29.87 -10.92 50.88
CA GLU A 57 -28.88 -11.73 51.59
C GLU A 57 -29.56 -12.96 52.23
N VAL A 58 -29.29 -14.14 51.70
CA VAL A 58 -29.75 -15.41 52.30
C VAL A 58 -28.99 -15.58 53.61
N GLU A 59 -29.71 -15.48 54.74
CA GLU A 59 -29.16 -15.73 56.07
C GLU A 59 -28.56 -17.15 56.13
N ILE A 60 -27.23 -17.21 56.18
CA ILE A 60 -26.47 -18.43 56.52
C ILE A 60 -27.01 -18.99 57.84
N VAL A 61 -27.46 -20.25 57.83
CA VAL A 61 -28.01 -20.96 59.00
C VAL A 61 -27.06 -20.81 60.21
N PRO A 62 -27.53 -20.40 61.40
CA PRO A 62 -26.70 -20.15 62.58
C PRO A 62 -25.76 -21.30 62.97
N GLU A 63 -26.23 -22.53 62.76
CA GLU A 63 -25.50 -23.79 63.05
C GLU A 63 -24.27 -23.97 62.15
N MET A 64 -24.34 -23.50 60.89
CA MET A 64 -23.21 -23.53 59.96
C MET A 64 -22.15 -22.50 60.36
N ARG A 65 -22.54 -21.29 60.77
CA ARG A 65 -21.59 -20.27 61.27
C ARG A 65 -20.82 -20.76 62.50
N GLN A 66 -21.50 -21.49 63.39
CA GLN A 66 -20.86 -22.06 64.57
C GLN A 66 -19.86 -23.16 64.18
N ALA A 67 -20.21 -24.06 63.26
CA ALA A 67 -19.29 -25.09 62.76
C ALA A 67 -18.06 -24.47 62.08
N VAL A 68 -18.25 -23.48 61.21
CA VAL A 68 -17.15 -22.75 60.54
C VAL A 68 -16.23 -22.05 61.56
N ALA A 69 -16.79 -21.42 62.59
CA ALA A 69 -16.00 -20.78 63.64
C ALA A 69 -15.15 -21.78 64.45
N VAL A 70 -15.69 -22.97 64.75
CA VAL A 70 -14.93 -24.05 65.41
C VAL A 70 -13.81 -24.54 64.50
N ILE A 71 -14.09 -24.81 63.22
CA ILE A 71 -13.08 -25.25 62.25
C ILE A 71 -11.98 -24.19 62.10
N GLN A 72 -12.33 -22.91 62.08
CA GLN A 72 -11.37 -21.81 62.03
C GLN A 72 -10.48 -21.75 63.28
N GLY A 73 -11.07 -21.95 64.47
CA GLY A 73 -10.33 -22.05 65.73
C GLY A 73 -9.37 -23.24 65.75
N VAL A 74 -9.84 -24.43 65.34
CA VAL A 74 -9.02 -25.64 65.21
C VAL A 74 -7.88 -25.41 64.22
N THR A 75 -8.17 -24.83 63.05
CA THR A 75 -7.18 -24.52 62.01
C THR A 75 -6.08 -23.59 62.54
N ALA A 76 -6.43 -22.57 63.35
CA ALA A 76 -5.45 -21.66 63.96
C ALA A 76 -4.51 -22.39 64.94
N VAL A 77 -5.06 -23.27 65.80
CA VAL A 77 -4.25 -24.06 66.75
C VAL A 77 -3.39 -25.11 66.03
N VAL A 78 -3.92 -25.74 64.98
CA VAL A 78 -3.16 -26.66 64.12
C VAL A 78 -2.00 -25.93 63.44
N THR A 79 -2.26 -24.76 62.85
CA THR A 79 -1.23 -23.93 62.20
C THR A 79 -0.09 -23.62 63.18
N ALA A 80 -0.43 -23.15 64.39
CA ALA A 80 0.54 -22.82 65.43
C ALA A 80 1.25 -24.06 66.01
N SER A 81 0.68 -25.26 65.85
CA SER A 81 1.27 -26.52 66.31
C SER A 81 2.38 -27.04 65.38
N ILE A 82 2.32 -26.77 64.07
CA ILE A 82 3.29 -27.31 63.07
C ILE A 82 4.75 -26.98 63.41
N PRO A 83 5.12 -25.72 63.75
CA PRO A 83 6.50 -25.40 64.12
C PRO A 83 6.97 -26.14 65.38
N ALA A 84 6.03 -26.44 66.29
CA ALA A 84 6.28 -27.06 67.58
C ALA A 84 6.37 -28.61 67.54
N VAL A 85 6.17 -29.24 66.37
CA VAL A 85 6.40 -30.66 66.14
C VAL A 85 7.90 -30.95 66.05
N ASP A 86 8.37 -31.86 66.92
CA ASP A 86 9.73 -32.41 66.93
C ASP A 86 9.75 -33.88 66.48
N GLU A 87 10.95 -34.43 66.19
CA GLU A 87 11.12 -35.79 65.65
C GLU A 87 10.65 -36.91 66.60
N ILE A 88 10.47 -36.62 67.89
CA ILE A 88 10.19 -37.64 68.90
C ILE A 88 8.70 -37.65 69.27
N ALA A 89 7.98 -36.52 69.13
CA ALA A 89 6.56 -36.37 69.47
C ALA A 89 5.62 -37.26 68.64
N ASN A 90 4.61 -37.87 69.28
CA ASN A 90 3.59 -38.64 68.56
C ASN A 90 2.49 -37.72 68.03
N TYR A 91 2.63 -37.24 66.80
CA TYR A 91 1.70 -36.30 66.17
C TYR A 91 0.58 -36.98 65.36
N LYS A 92 0.31 -38.28 65.53
CA LYS A 92 -0.73 -39.00 64.75
C LYS A 92 -2.12 -38.36 64.85
N ALA A 93 -2.52 -37.93 66.05
CA ALA A 93 -3.79 -37.22 66.24
C ALA A 93 -3.82 -35.88 65.48
N LEU A 94 -2.70 -35.16 65.45
CA LEU A 94 -2.56 -33.92 64.68
C LEU A 94 -2.62 -34.18 63.17
N LEU A 95 -1.99 -35.25 62.69
CA LEU A 95 -2.06 -35.67 61.29
C LEU A 95 -3.51 -35.99 60.87
N GLU A 96 -4.23 -36.76 61.69
CA GLU A 96 -5.65 -37.05 61.47
C GLU A 96 -6.49 -35.78 61.43
N CYS A 97 -6.25 -34.84 62.36
CA CYS A 97 -6.89 -33.53 62.35
C CYS A 97 -6.67 -32.78 61.03
N VAL A 98 -5.43 -32.76 60.53
CA VAL A 98 -5.08 -32.10 59.25
C VAL A 98 -5.72 -32.79 58.06
N PHE A 99 -5.82 -34.13 58.05
CA PHE A 99 -6.53 -34.85 57.00
C PHE A 99 -8.03 -34.55 56.99
N ILE A 100 -8.65 -34.45 58.16
CA ILE A 100 -10.05 -34.02 58.28
C ILE A 100 -10.21 -32.60 57.73
N LEU A 101 -9.35 -31.66 58.12
CA LEU A 101 -9.37 -30.28 57.60
C LEU A 101 -9.20 -30.24 56.07
N ASN A 102 -8.29 -31.05 55.51
CA ASN A 102 -8.09 -31.16 54.06
C ASN A 102 -9.31 -31.77 53.35
N GLY A 103 -9.99 -32.73 53.99
CA GLY A 103 -11.22 -33.34 53.48
C GLY A 103 -12.42 -32.39 53.47
N VAL A 104 -12.47 -31.42 54.39
CA VAL A 104 -13.50 -30.38 54.46
C VAL A 104 -13.31 -29.32 53.36
N LEU A 105 -12.06 -29.10 52.92
CA LEU A 105 -11.69 -28.01 52.00
C LEU A 105 -12.52 -27.95 50.70
N PRO A 106 -12.80 -29.05 49.97
CA PRO A 106 -13.58 -29.00 48.74
C PRO A 106 -15.06 -28.66 48.94
N ALA A 107 -15.58 -28.82 50.15
CA ALA A 107 -17.00 -28.67 50.45
C ALA A 107 -17.34 -27.38 51.22
N LEU A 108 -16.34 -26.54 51.52
CA LEU A 108 -16.51 -25.20 52.07
C LEU A 108 -17.14 -24.22 51.03
N PRO A 109 -18.19 -23.46 51.40
CA PRO A 109 -18.80 -22.48 50.50
C PRO A 109 -17.87 -21.35 50.05
N GLU A 110 -18.17 -20.74 48.90
CA GLU A 110 -17.35 -19.65 48.32
C GLU A 110 -17.28 -18.39 49.20
N SER A 111 -18.24 -18.20 50.12
CA SER A 111 -18.25 -17.10 51.08
C SER A 111 -17.10 -17.20 52.10
N GLU A 112 -16.61 -18.41 52.41
CA GLU A 112 -15.62 -18.67 53.46
C GLU A 112 -14.17 -18.60 52.97
N LYS A 113 -13.83 -17.53 52.23
CA LYS A 113 -12.49 -17.34 51.62
C LYS A 113 -11.36 -17.31 52.66
N PHE A 114 -11.62 -16.82 53.86
CA PHE A 114 -10.63 -16.77 54.94
C PHE A 114 -10.27 -18.18 55.42
N LEU A 115 -11.27 -19.03 55.66
CA LEU A 115 -11.05 -20.40 56.12
C LEU A 115 -10.39 -21.26 55.05
N HIS A 116 -10.81 -21.12 53.78
CA HIS A 116 -10.12 -21.70 52.62
C HIS A 116 -8.63 -21.35 52.63
N GLY A 117 -8.29 -20.08 52.83
CA GLY A 117 -6.90 -19.61 52.90
C GLY A 117 -6.12 -20.19 54.09
N ALA A 118 -6.76 -20.29 55.26
CA ALA A 118 -6.14 -20.81 56.49
C ALA A 118 -5.80 -22.31 56.38
N ILE A 119 -6.73 -23.13 55.86
CA ILE A 119 -6.49 -24.57 55.67
C ILE A 119 -5.42 -24.81 54.58
N GLN A 120 -5.44 -24.02 53.50
CA GLN A 120 -4.37 -24.06 52.50
C GLN A 120 -3.00 -23.74 53.11
N HIS A 121 -2.93 -22.76 54.01
CA HIS A 121 -1.69 -22.39 54.70
C HIS A 121 -1.19 -23.52 55.63
N VAL A 122 -2.10 -24.23 56.31
CA VAL A 122 -1.76 -25.45 57.07
C VAL A 122 -1.09 -26.48 56.15
N CYS A 123 -1.68 -26.73 54.97
CA CYS A 123 -1.11 -27.69 54.00
C CYS A 123 0.26 -27.25 53.47
N GLU A 124 0.46 -25.95 53.22
CA GLU A 124 1.76 -25.38 52.82
C GLU A 124 2.82 -25.60 53.90
N MET A 125 2.52 -25.22 55.14
CA MET A 125 3.39 -25.39 56.30
C MET A 125 3.72 -26.86 56.55
N TRP A 126 2.75 -27.76 56.37
CA TRP A 126 2.94 -29.20 56.53
C TRP A 126 3.91 -29.76 55.48
N TRP A 127 3.77 -29.31 54.23
CA TRP A 127 4.67 -29.66 53.14
C TRP A 127 6.10 -29.15 53.38
N GLU A 128 6.25 -27.88 53.76
CA GLU A 128 7.56 -27.26 54.03
C GLU A 128 8.30 -27.92 55.19
N LYS A 129 7.57 -28.33 56.24
CA LYS A 129 8.14 -29.05 57.39
C LYS A 129 8.53 -30.49 57.06
N GLY A 130 7.97 -31.08 55.99
CA GLY A 130 8.31 -32.42 55.52
C GLY A 130 7.73 -33.56 56.37
N LEU A 131 6.60 -33.33 57.04
CA LEU A 131 5.94 -34.27 57.95
C LEU A 131 5.29 -35.47 57.21
N GLU A 132 4.94 -36.52 57.95
CA GLU A 132 4.23 -37.70 57.40
C GLU A 132 2.89 -37.29 56.75
N GLY A 133 2.52 -37.95 55.65
CA GLY A 133 1.28 -37.67 54.93
C GLY A 133 1.32 -36.41 54.05
N LYS A 134 2.46 -35.72 53.95
CA LYS A 134 2.63 -34.52 53.11
C LYS A 134 2.28 -34.74 51.65
N GLU A 135 2.45 -35.94 51.11
CA GLU A 135 2.15 -36.25 49.72
C GLU A 135 0.67 -36.04 49.42
N GLN A 136 -0.23 -36.55 50.27
CA GLN A 136 -1.67 -36.42 50.09
C GLN A 136 -2.13 -34.95 50.23
N LEU A 137 -1.65 -34.26 51.26
CA LEU A 137 -1.98 -32.85 51.52
C LEU A 137 -1.43 -31.94 50.41
N GLY A 138 -0.20 -32.22 49.98
CA GLY A 138 0.44 -31.55 48.87
C GLY A 138 -0.37 -31.71 47.59
N LYS A 139 -0.81 -32.94 47.25
CA LYS A 139 -1.59 -33.21 46.03
C LYS A 139 -2.86 -32.35 45.96
N THR A 140 -3.65 -32.33 47.04
CA THR A 140 -4.88 -31.51 47.11
C THR A 140 -4.56 -30.03 46.93
N LEU A 141 -3.58 -29.52 47.67
CA LEU A 141 -3.17 -28.12 47.62
C LEU A 141 -2.63 -27.73 46.23
N PHE A 142 -1.85 -28.60 45.59
CA PHE A 142 -1.27 -28.37 44.27
C PHE A 142 -2.36 -28.18 43.21
N ILE A 143 -3.40 -29.03 43.21
CA ILE A 143 -4.54 -28.90 42.28
C ILE A 143 -5.26 -27.56 42.49
N ILE A 144 -5.50 -27.18 43.75
CA ILE A 144 -6.17 -25.92 44.08
C ILE A 144 -5.36 -24.70 43.59
N LEU A 145 -4.05 -24.67 43.88
CA LEU A 145 -3.18 -23.58 43.45
C LEU A 145 -3.02 -23.54 41.93
N LEU A 146 -2.98 -24.68 41.27
CA LEU A 146 -2.93 -24.79 39.81
C LEU A 146 -4.19 -24.19 39.18
N ARG A 147 -5.39 -24.57 39.64
CA ARG A 147 -6.66 -23.97 39.20
C ARG A 147 -6.70 -22.46 39.47
N LYS A 148 -6.26 -22.04 40.66
CA LYS A 148 -6.22 -20.61 41.04
C LYS A 148 -5.28 -19.80 40.15
N SER A 149 -4.13 -20.34 39.79
CA SER A 149 -3.14 -19.68 38.93
C SER A 149 -3.64 -19.41 37.50
N LEU A 150 -4.62 -20.20 37.03
CA LEU A 150 -5.23 -20.09 35.71
C LEU A 150 -6.44 -19.15 35.67
N ASN A 151 -6.96 -18.75 36.82
CA ASN A 151 -8.10 -17.83 36.90
C ASN A 151 -7.76 -16.46 36.27
N LYS A 152 -8.77 -15.78 35.70
CA LYS A 152 -8.64 -14.39 35.21
C LYS A 152 -8.12 -13.44 36.30
N ALA A 153 -8.51 -13.64 37.55
CA ALA A 153 -8.06 -12.85 38.71
C ALA A 153 -6.66 -13.24 39.23
N ALA A 154 -6.01 -14.28 38.69
CA ALA A 154 -4.73 -14.76 39.19
C ALA A 154 -3.63 -13.68 39.15
N THR A 155 -2.85 -13.62 40.22
CA THR A 155 -1.74 -12.67 40.38
C THR A 155 -0.39 -13.38 40.21
N GLY A 156 0.68 -12.59 40.11
CA GLY A 156 2.03 -13.14 40.09
C GLY A 156 2.41 -13.89 41.37
N ALA A 157 1.77 -13.58 42.50
CA ALA A 157 1.99 -14.26 43.77
C ALA A 157 1.44 -15.70 43.76
N ASP A 158 0.32 -15.94 43.07
CA ASP A 158 -0.26 -17.28 42.95
C ASP A 158 0.67 -18.20 42.15
N ILE A 159 1.35 -17.69 41.12
CA ILE A 159 2.35 -18.43 40.35
C ILE A 159 3.59 -18.75 41.20
N ILE A 160 4.01 -17.84 42.08
CA ILE A 160 5.14 -18.06 43.00
C ILE A 160 4.78 -19.18 43.99
N ARG A 161 3.58 -19.15 44.57
CA ARG A 161 3.09 -20.22 45.47
C ARG A 161 3.06 -21.58 44.78
N LEU A 162 2.54 -21.63 43.54
CA LEU A 162 2.55 -22.85 42.73
C LEU A 162 3.98 -23.36 42.48
N TRP A 163 4.91 -22.46 42.15
CA TRP A 163 6.32 -22.84 41.98
C TRP A 163 6.93 -23.40 43.28
N ASN A 164 6.62 -22.86 44.46
CA ASN A 164 7.17 -23.39 45.71
C ASN A 164 6.72 -24.85 45.98
N LEU A 165 5.56 -25.25 45.46
CA LEU A 165 5.01 -26.61 45.57
C LEU A 165 5.24 -27.51 44.35
N HIS A 166 6.08 -27.10 43.39
CA HIS A 166 6.27 -27.84 42.14
C HIS A 166 6.69 -29.31 42.33
N GLN A 167 7.45 -29.63 43.38
CA GLN A 167 7.93 -31.00 43.66
C GLN A 167 6.80 -31.98 43.95
N THR A 168 5.64 -31.50 44.41
CA THR A 168 4.44 -32.31 44.62
C THR A 168 3.99 -33.02 43.35
N LEU A 169 4.29 -32.46 42.17
CA LEU A 169 3.97 -33.09 40.89
C LEU A 169 4.54 -34.52 40.78
N LEU A 170 5.71 -34.77 41.39
CA LEU A 170 6.37 -36.08 41.35
C LEU A 170 5.62 -37.15 42.17
N CYS A 171 4.68 -36.75 43.03
CA CYS A 171 3.84 -37.68 43.79
C CYS A 171 2.65 -38.21 42.97
N PHE A 172 2.35 -37.61 41.81
CA PHE A 172 1.27 -38.07 40.93
C PHE A 172 1.77 -39.15 39.97
N ASP A 173 1.01 -40.24 39.88
CA ASP A 173 1.25 -41.28 38.88
C ASP A 173 0.70 -40.79 37.53
N TYR A 174 1.58 -40.71 36.52
CA TYR A 174 1.23 -40.24 35.19
C TYR A 174 0.18 -41.12 34.51
N ASP A 175 0.21 -42.44 34.71
CA ASP A 175 -0.68 -43.37 34.00
C ASP A 175 -2.05 -43.54 34.70
N SER A 176 -2.23 -42.94 35.87
CA SER A 176 -3.51 -42.94 36.59
C SER A 176 -4.56 -42.04 35.93
N GLU A 177 -5.83 -42.44 35.99
CA GLU A 177 -6.96 -41.62 35.49
C GLU A 177 -7.15 -40.33 36.31
N GLU A 178 -6.83 -40.37 37.60
CA GLU A 178 -6.87 -39.22 38.52
C GLU A 178 -5.95 -38.07 38.06
N SER A 179 -4.87 -38.40 37.34
CA SER A 179 -3.93 -37.42 36.79
C SER A 179 -4.40 -36.75 35.50
N ASN A 180 -5.52 -37.17 34.88
CA ASN A 180 -5.98 -36.58 33.63
C ASN A 180 -6.36 -35.11 33.79
N GLU A 181 -7.06 -34.76 34.87
CA GLU A 181 -7.38 -33.36 35.17
C GLU A 181 -6.11 -32.51 35.30
N ILE A 182 -5.09 -33.06 35.96
CA ILE A 182 -3.82 -32.36 36.20
C ILE A 182 -3.09 -32.14 34.89
N LYS A 183 -3.03 -33.14 34.01
CA LYS A 183 -2.44 -33.00 32.67
C LYS A 183 -3.09 -31.83 31.93
N ASP A 184 -4.42 -31.74 31.93
CA ASP A 184 -5.14 -30.66 31.25
C ASP A 184 -4.84 -29.29 31.85
N LEU A 185 -4.85 -29.16 33.18
CA LEU A 185 -4.53 -27.91 33.86
C LEU A 185 -3.06 -27.48 33.63
N LEU A 186 -2.12 -28.42 33.64
CA LEU A 186 -0.72 -28.14 33.33
C LEU A 186 -0.52 -27.67 31.89
N LEU A 187 -1.23 -28.26 30.92
CA LEU A 187 -1.21 -27.79 29.53
C LEU A 187 -1.81 -26.39 29.37
N GLN A 188 -2.87 -26.06 30.11
CA GLN A 188 -3.44 -24.71 30.12
C GLN A 188 -2.43 -23.65 30.61
N CYS A 189 -1.47 -24.02 31.47
CA CYS A 189 -0.40 -23.11 31.90
C CYS A 189 0.47 -22.65 30.71
N TYR A 190 0.66 -23.50 29.69
CA TYR A 190 1.36 -23.14 28.45
C TYR A 190 0.54 -22.22 27.53
N MET A 191 -0.77 -22.08 27.76
CA MET A 191 -1.63 -21.13 27.07
C MET A 191 -1.67 -19.77 27.78
N SER A 192 -1.21 -19.72 29.04
CA SER A 192 -1.29 -18.54 29.90
C SER A 192 -0.10 -17.60 29.70
N VAL A 193 -0.36 -16.42 29.13
CA VAL A 193 0.65 -15.35 28.97
C VAL A 193 1.24 -14.92 30.33
N LYS A 194 0.45 -14.98 31.41
CA LYS A 194 0.92 -14.66 32.77
C LYS A 194 2.02 -15.61 33.23
N HIS A 195 1.84 -16.92 33.02
CA HIS A 195 2.84 -17.94 33.34
C HIS A 195 4.11 -17.78 32.51
N ILE A 196 3.98 -17.55 31.19
CA ILE A 196 5.13 -17.42 30.29
C ILE A 196 5.96 -16.16 30.61
N LYS A 197 5.31 -15.03 30.93
CA LYS A 197 6.02 -13.77 31.24
C LYS A 197 6.64 -13.73 32.63
N LYS A 198 6.09 -14.44 33.61
CA LYS A 198 6.63 -14.47 34.99
C LYS A 198 7.84 -15.42 35.08
N GLU A 199 8.89 -15.02 35.79
CA GLU A 199 10.13 -15.80 35.92
C GLU A 199 9.89 -17.15 36.61
N GLU A 200 9.16 -17.17 37.71
CA GLU A 200 8.79 -18.40 38.43
C GLU A 200 7.88 -19.28 37.58
N GLY A 201 7.00 -18.68 36.77
CA GLY A 201 6.19 -19.40 35.79
C GLY A 201 7.04 -20.09 34.73
N ARG A 202 8.07 -19.43 34.17
CA ARG A 202 9.01 -20.07 33.25
C ARG A 202 9.76 -21.22 33.91
N ARG A 203 10.22 -21.06 35.15
CA ARG A 203 10.88 -22.14 35.91
C ARG A 203 9.95 -23.34 36.09
N PHE A 204 8.69 -23.08 36.45
CA PHE A 204 7.65 -24.09 36.60
C PHE A 204 7.42 -24.84 35.28
N LEU A 205 7.13 -24.11 34.19
CA LEU A 205 6.91 -24.72 32.87
C LEU A 205 8.12 -25.54 32.42
N SER A 206 9.35 -25.03 32.56
CA SER A 206 10.55 -25.80 32.22
C SER A 206 10.71 -27.07 33.05
N PHE A 207 10.28 -27.08 34.32
CA PHE A 207 10.31 -28.26 35.17
C PHE A 207 9.36 -29.36 34.68
N LEU A 208 8.20 -29.00 34.10
CA LEU A 208 7.21 -29.98 33.62
C LEU A 208 7.74 -30.93 32.54
N PHE A 209 8.79 -30.54 31.81
CA PHE A 209 9.47 -31.42 30.84
C PHE A 209 10.18 -32.61 31.49
N SER A 210 10.41 -32.58 32.80
CA SER A 210 11.05 -33.67 33.54
C SER A 210 10.07 -34.69 34.14
N TRP A 211 8.75 -34.48 33.99
CA TRP A 211 7.76 -35.34 34.64
C TRP A 211 7.51 -36.66 33.90
N ASN A 212 7.27 -36.62 32.59
CA ASN A 212 7.06 -37.82 31.77
C ASN A 212 7.39 -37.55 30.29
N VAL A 213 7.99 -38.54 29.61
CA VAL A 213 8.41 -38.43 28.20
C VAL A 213 7.23 -38.19 27.25
N ASN A 214 6.08 -38.84 27.47
CA ASN A 214 4.89 -38.62 26.66
C ASN A 214 4.28 -37.24 26.92
N PHE A 215 4.42 -36.72 28.15
CA PHE A 215 3.96 -35.37 28.47
C PHE A 215 4.74 -34.28 27.72
N ILE A 216 6.03 -34.48 27.45
CA ILE A 216 6.83 -33.57 26.59
C ILE A 216 6.14 -33.39 25.23
N LYS A 217 5.67 -34.47 24.61
CA LYS A 217 4.98 -34.44 23.31
C LYS A 217 3.66 -33.66 23.41
N MET A 218 2.91 -33.83 24.50
CA MET A 218 1.67 -33.08 24.76
C MET A 218 1.92 -31.58 24.97
N ILE A 219 2.98 -31.23 25.72
CA ILE A 219 3.43 -29.85 25.92
C ILE A 219 3.76 -29.23 24.55
N HIS A 220 4.55 -29.93 23.75
CA HIS A 220 4.96 -29.43 22.44
C HIS A 220 3.79 -29.23 21.49
N GLY A 221 2.86 -30.19 21.42
CA GLY A 221 1.61 -30.06 20.65
C GLY A 221 0.77 -28.86 21.11
N THR A 222 0.65 -28.67 22.42
CA THR A 222 -0.05 -27.50 23.00
C THR A 222 0.59 -26.19 22.59
N VAL A 223 1.91 -26.06 22.73
CA VAL A 223 2.64 -24.84 22.33
C VAL A 223 2.44 -24.57 20.85
N LYS A 224 2.58 -25.59 19.98
CA LYS A 224 2.37 -25.45 18.53
C LYS A 224 0.98 -24.91 18.19
N ASN A 225 -0.06 -25.45 18.81
CA ASN A 225 -1.44 -25.00 18.59
C ASN A 225 -1.66 -23.54 19.03
N GLN A 226 -0.92 -23.08 20.04
CA GLN A 226 -1.00 -21.71 20.53
C GLN A 226 -0.15 -20.69 19.76
N LEU A 227 0.82 -21.14 18.94
CA LEU A 227 1.71 -20.23 18.24
C LEU A 227 0.97 -19.21 17.37
N GLN A 228 -0.16 -19.58 16.76
CA GLN A 228 -0.93 -18.64 15.94
C GLN A 228 -1.51 -17.48 16.75
N PHE A 229 -1.87 -17.72 18.01
CA PHE A 229 -2.50 -16.72 18.89
C PHE A 229 -1.50 -15.88 19.67
N PHE A 230 -0.28 -16.37 19.90
CA PHE A 230 0.71 -15.63 20.66
C PHE A 230 1.33 -14.45 19.91
N PRO A 231 1.58 -13.31 20.57
CA PRO A 231 2.34 -12.23 19.96
C PRO A 231 3.81 -12.65 19.76
N ARG A 232 4.46 -12.12 18.73
CA ARG A 232 5.87 -12.45 18.43
C ARG A 232 6.83 -12.14 19.58
N SER A 233 6.57 -11.08 20.36
CA SER A 233 7.38 -10.71 21.53
C SER A 233 7.36 -11.76 22.65
N LEU A 234 6.39 -12.69 22.66
CA LEU A 234 6.35 -13.76 23.65
C LEU A 234 7.32 -14.91 23.33
N MET A 235 7.78 -15.01 22.07
CA MET A 235 8.58 -16.16 21.60
C MET A 235 9.93 -16.28 22.28
N GLU A 236 10.54 -15.17 22.69
CA GLU A 236 11.79 -15.20 23.46
C GLU A 236 11.61 -15.94 24.79
N TYR A 237 10.52 -15.68 25.51
CA TYR A 237 10.19 -16.36 26.77
C TYR A 237 9.82 -17.83 26.57
N VAL A 238 9.07 -18.16 25.51
CA VAL A 238 8.77 -19.56 25.18
C VAL A 238 10.05 -20.33 24.87
N SER A 239 10.96 -19.72 24.11
CA SER A 239 12.26 -20.33 23.76
C SER A 239 13.12 -20.56 24.98
N GLU A 240 13.12 -19.60 25.91
CA GLU A 240 13.80 -19.75 27.19
C GLU A 240 13.26 -20.94 27.99
N ILE A 241 11.94 -21.19 27.97
CA ILE A 241 11.34 -22.35 28.65
C ILE A 241 11.92 -23.67 28.10
N TYR A 242 11.93 -23.84 26.77
CA TYR A 242 12.51 -25.02 26.12
C TYR A 242 14.01 -25.14 26.38
N PHE A 243 14.75 -24.04 26.31
CA PHE A 243 16.19 -24.04 26.54
C PHE A 243 16.56 -24.40 28.00
N ARG A 244 15.80 -23.89 28.98
CA ARG A 244 15.96 -24.25 30.39
C ARG A 244 15.61 -25.70 30.65
N ALA A 245 14.57 -26.22 29.99
CA ALA A 245 14.22 -27.64 30.06
C ALA A 245 15.35 -28.50 29.49
N TRP A 246 15.84 -28.19 28.29
CA TRP A 246 16.95 -28.89 27.62
C TRP A 246 18.21 -28.99 28.47
N LYS A 247 18.54 -27.95 29.24
CA LYS A 247 19.68 -27.99 30.17
C LYS A 247 19.52 -28.90 31.38
N LYS A 248 18.28 -29.22 31.77
CA LYS A 248 17.99 -29.93 33.02
C LYS A 248 17.69 -31.41 32.81
N VAL A 249 17.12 -31.78 31.66
CA VAL A 249 16.73 -33.16 31.37
C VAL A 249 17.90 -33.98 30.85
N SER A 250 17.85 -35.31 31.02
CA SER A 250 18.88 -36.26 30.58
C SER A 250 18.26 -37.60 30.14
N GLY A 251 19.03 -38.44 29.45
CA GLY A 251 18.57 -39.74 28.95
C GLY A 251 17.44 -39.63 27.91
N GLU A 252 16.41 -40.46 28.01
CA GLU A 252 15.29 -40.47 27.05
C GLU A 252 14.52 -39.13 26.96
N PHE A 253 14.53 -38.34 28.05
CA PHE A 253 13.87 -37.04 28.09
C PHE A 253 14.56 -36.01 27.18
N ILE A 254 15.90 -35.98 27.16
CA ILE A 254 16.64 -35.04 26.28
C ILE A 254 16.50 -35.46 24.81
N GLU A 255 16.54 -36.75 24.51
CA GLU A 255 16.33 -37.27 23.15
C GLU A 255 14.96 -36.88 22.62
N THR A 256 13.91 -37.04 23.44
CA THR A 256 12.55 -36.64 23.06
C THR A 256 12.44 -35.12 22.86
N LEU A 257 13.02 -34.32 23.76
CA LEU A 257 12.98 -32.87 23.63
C LEU A 257 13.72 -32.37 22.38
N GLU A 258 14.87 -32.96 22.08
CA GLU A 258 15.67 -32.62 20.92
C GLU A 258 14.99 -33.04 19.60
N HIS A 259 14.60 -34.30 19.47
CA HIS A 259 14.09 -34.86 18.21
C HIS A 259 12.59 -34.59 17.98
N ASN A 260 11.76 -34.64 19.02
CA ASN A 260 10.31 -34.44 18.87
C ASN A 260 9.88 -32.98 19.02
N CYS A 261 10.74 -32.09 19.52
CA CYS A 261 10.37 -30.69 19.73
C CYS A 261 11.28 -29.69 19.03
N ILE A 262 12.58 -29.67 19.37
CA ILE A 262 13.51 -28.67 18.81
C ILE A 262 13.69 -28.91 17.31
N GLN A 263 13.94 -30.15 16.90
CA GLN A 263 14.08 -30.51 15.49
C GLN A 263 12.76 -30.36 14.71
N ASP A 264 11.60 -30.55 15.36
CA ASP A 264 10.30 -30.25 14.75
C ASP A 264 10.17 -28.75 14.43
N PHE A 265 10.55 -27.85 15.36
CA PHE A 265 10.60 -26.43 15.06
C PHE A 265 11.61 -26.09 13.96
N MET A 266 12.78 -26.73 13.92
CA MET A 266 13.74 -26.56 12.82
C MET A 266 13.14 -26.95 11.48
N HIS A 267 12.47 -28.11 11.41
CA HIS A 267 11.76 -28.58 10.22
C HIS A 267 10.69 -27.57 9.78
N HIS A 268 9.84 -27.10 10.69
CA HIS A 268 8.82 -26.09 10.37
C HIS A 268 9.43 -24.73 9.98
N GLY A 269 10.56 -24.34 10.57
CA GLY A 269 11.29 -23.13 10.20
C GLY A 269 11.81 -23.16 8.75
N ILE A 270 12.06 -24.36 8.22
CA ILE A 270 12.46 -24.59 6.82
C ILE A 270 11.24 -24.65 5.90
N HIS A 271 10.23 -25.45 6.27
CA HIS A 271 9.18 -25.87 5.34
C HIS A 271 7.90 -25.03 5.38
N LEU A 272 7.67 -24.21 6.42
CA LEU A 272 6.50 -23.35 6.45
C LEU A 272 6.59 -22.25 5.38
N PRO A 273 5.48 -21.97 4.66
CA PRO A 273 5.39 -20.80 3.79
C PRO A 273 5.62 -19.51 4.58
N ARG A 274 6.30 -18.53 3.97
CA ARG A 274 6.56 -17.22 4.61
C ARG A 274 5.30 -16.43 4.91
N SER A 275 4.21 -16.70 4.20
CA SER A 275 2.88 -16.13 4.45
C SER A 275 2.21 -16.69 5.72
N SER A 276 2.71 -17.79 6.29
CA SER A 276 2.19 -18.34 7.53
C SER A 276 2.38 -17.37 8.70
N SER A 277 1.29 -17.13 9.45
CA SER A 277 1.31 -16.31 10.67
C SER A 277 2.23 -16.84 11.77
N VAL A 278 2.67 -18.11 11.65
CA VAL A 278 3.52 -18.81 12.62
C VAL A 278 4.98 -18.85 12.18
N HIS A 279 5.29 -18.74 10.88
CA HIS A 279 6.66 -18.89 10.36
C HIS A 279 7.66 -17.93 11.04
N SER A 280 7.32 -16.64 11.16
CA SER A 280 8.19 -15.66 11.83
C SER A 280 8.39 -15.94 13.32
N LYS A 281 7.40 -16.58 13.97
CA LYS A 281 7.45 -16.92 15.40
C LYS A 281 8.37 -18.11 15.65
N VAL A 282 8.26 -19.15 14.83
CA VAL A 282 9.18 -20.31 14.85
C VAL A 282 10.61 -19.87 14.60
N ARG A 283 10.84 -18.99 13.61
CA ARG A 283 12.15 -18.41 13.37
C ARG A 283 12.70 -17.63 14.55
N GLU A 284 11.87 -16.81 15.20
CA GLU A 284 12.28 -16.09 16.42
C GLU A 284 12.70 -17.07 17.51
N MET A 285 11.97 -18.18 17.66
CA MET A 285 12.29 -19.18 18.67
C MET A 285 13.65 -19.85 18.43
N LEU A 286 13.91 -20.27 17.19
CA LEU A 286 15.19 -20.88 16.81
C LEU A 286 16.36 -19.90 16.98
N SER A 287 16.15 -18.61 16.67
CA SER A 287 17.18 -17.58 16.84
C SER A 287 17.69 -17.48 18.28
N TYR A 288 16.88 -17.85 19.27
CA TYR A 288 17.30 -17.90 20.67
C TYR A 288 18.40 -18.95 20.86
N PHE A 289 18.21 -20.17 20.34
CA PHE A 289 19.20 -21.25 20.43
C PHE A 289 20.49 -20.89 19.71
N HIS A 290 20.42 -20.28 18.51
CA HIS A 290 21.59 -19.81 17.76
C HIS A 290 22.36 -18.69 18.48
N LYS A 291 21.68 -17.84 19.25
CA LYS A 291 22.36 -16.83 20.09
C LYS A 291 23.05 -17.50 21.29
N GLN A 292 22.44 -18.52 21.89
CA GLN A 292 23.00 -19.22 23.06
C GLN A 292 24.21 -20.08 22.72
N SER A 293 24.35 -20.56 21.47
CA SER A 293 25.48 -21.41 21.06
C SER A 293 26.85 -20.77 21.31
N LYS A 294 26.94 -19.45 21.22
CA LYS A 294 28.19 -18.69 21.42
C LYS A 294 28.61 -18.54 22.89
N VAL A 295 27.70 -18.83 23.83
CA VAL A 295 27.88 -18.50 25.26
C VAL A 295 27.81 -19.75 26.14
N ARG A 296 27.15 -20.82 25.66
CA ARG A 296 26.83 -22.01 26.47
C ARG A 296 27.39 -23.27 25.80
N GLN A 297 28.13 -24.05 26.58
CA GLN A 297 28.68 -25.34 26.17
C GLN A 297 27.57 -26.34 25.81
N GLY A 298 27.84 -27.24 24.86
CA GLY A 298 26.94 -28.31 24.40
C GLY A 298 25.88 -27.89 23.38
N VAL A 299 25.60 -26.59 23.23
CA VAL A 299 24.59 -26.10 22.29
C VAL A 299 25.05 -26.25 20.83
N GLU A 300 26.34 -26.02 20.55
CA GLU A 300 26.90 -26.21 19.19
C GLU A 300 26.75 -27.67 18.73
N GLU A 301 27.11 -28.63 19.59
CA GLU A 301 26.95 -30.07 19.34
C GLU A 301 25.50 -30.46 19.07
N MET A 302 24.57 -29.99 19.91
CA MET A 302 23.13 -30.21 19.70
C MET A 302 22.66 -29.63 18.35
N LEU A 303 23.04 -28.39 18.03
CA LEU A 303 22.66 -27.76 16.75
C LEU A 303 23.23 -28.53 15.56
N TYR A 304 24.49 -28.96 15.64
CA TYR A 304 25.13 -29.78 14.60
C TYR A 304 24.34 -31.07 14.37
N LYS A 305 24.09 -31.85 15.43
CA LYS A 305 23.35 -33.11 15.38
C LYS A 305 21.94 -32.93 14.81
N LEU A 306 21.20 -31.91 15.26
CA LEU A 306 19.80 -31.72 14.87
C LEU A 306 19.64 -31.14 13.46
N TYR A 307 20.57 -30.32 12.98
CA TYR A 307 20.52 -29.80 11.62
C TYR A 307 21.02 -30.79 10.56
N GLN A 308 21.92 -31.70 10.92
CA GLN A 308 22.55 -32.64 9.98
C GLN A 308 21.57 -33.35 9.02
N PRO A 309 20.43 -33.93 9.46
CA PRO A 309 19.52 -34.64 8.54
C PRO A 309 18.59 -33.73 7.70
N ILE A 310 18.43 -32.45 8.07
CA ILE A 310 17.39 -31.57 7.51
C ILE A 310 17.95 -30.40 6.70
N LEU A 311 18.98 -29.70 7.21
CA LEU A 311 19.40 -28.42 6.68
C LEU A 311 20.05 -28.56 5.30
N TRP A 312 21.04 -29.46 5.19
CA TRP A 312 21.80 -29.67 3.95
C TRP A 312 20.93 -30.20 2.82
N ARG A 313 19.94 -31.04 3.14
CA ARG A 313 18.94 -31.51 2.17
C ARG A 313 18.01 -30.38 1.74
N ALA A 314 17.60 -29.51 2.67
CA ALA A 314 16.71 -28.39 2.39
C ALA A 314 17.36 -27.30 1.55
N LEU A 315 18.67 -27.05 1.72
CA LEU A 315 19.46 -26.16 0.85
C LEU A 315 19.48 -26.63 -0.61
N LYS A 316 19.26 -27.94 -0.85
CA LYS A 316 19.21 -28.56 -2.18
C LYS A 316 17.79 -28.95 -2.62
N ALA A 317 16.76 -28.44 -1.93
CA ALA A 317 15.36 -28.76 -2.23
C ALA A 317 14.92 -28.22 -3.59
N ARG A 318 13.94 -28.87 -4.23
CA ARG A 318 13.35 -28.39 -5.51
C ARG A 318 12.64 -27.03 -5.36
N ASN A 319 12.00 -26.79 -4.21
CA ASN A 319 11.27 -25.56 -3.92
C ASN A 319 12.25 -24.44 -3.47
N SER A 320 12.22 -23.30 -4.14
CA SER A 320 13.10 -22.16 -3.86
C SER A 320 12.81 -21.45 -2.54
N GLU A 321 11.56 -21.43 -2.07
CA GLU A 321 11.21 -20.85 -0.78
C GLU A 321 11.79 -21.69 0.37
N VAL A 322 11.73 -23.02 0.24
CA VAL A 322 12.37 -23.96 1.17
C VAL A 322 13.88 -23.75 1.22
N ARG A 323 14.55 -23.66 0.07
CA ARG A 323 15.99 -23.35 0.01
C ARG A 323 16.31 -22.01 0.66
N SER A 324 15.50 -20.99 0.39
CA SER A 324 15.67 -19.66 0.95
C SER A 324 15.43 -19.62 2.47
N ASN A 325 14.48 -20.37 3.02
CA ASN A 325 14.28 -20.50 4.47
C ASN A 325 15.41 -21.28 5.14
N ALA A 326 15.87 -22.36 4.50
CA ALA A 326 17.05 -23.10 4.94
C ALA A 326 18.30 -22.21 4.97
N ALA A 327 18.49 -21.37 3.96
CA ALA A 327 19.59 -20.40 3.92
C ALA A 327 19.56 -19.43 5.10
N PHE A 328 18.39 -18.93 5.51
CA PHE A 328 18.28 -18.08 6.70
C PHE A 328 18.72 -18.80 7.98
N LEU A 329 18.23 -20.02 8.20
CA LEU A 329 18.59 -20.80 9.40
C LEU A 329 20.06 -21.22 9.39
N PHE A 330 20.60 -21.56 8.21
CA PHE A 330 22.02 -21.85 8.04
C PHE A 330 22.87 -20.65 8.44
N VAL A 331 22.55 -19.46 7.95
CA VAL A 331 23.28 -18.22 8.28
C VAL A 331 23.19 -17.89 9.77
N ASP A 332 22.01 -18.02 10.38
CA ASP A 332 21.82 -17.76 11.81
C ASP A 332 22.65 -18.76 12.66
N ALA A 333 22.74 -20.02 12.23
CA ALA A 333 23.51 -21.07 12.86
C ALA A 333 25.02 -21.05 12.51
N PHE A 334 25.47 -20.22 11.56
CA PHE A 334 26.84 -20.27 11.05
C PHE A 334 27.88 -19.75 12.08
N PRO A 335 29.03 -20.45 12.26
CA PRO A 335 29.33 -21.76 11.70
C PRO A 335 28.65 -22.90 12.47
N VAL A 336 28.15 -23.90 11.77
CA VAL A 336 27.63 -25.13 12.41
C VAL A 336 28.83 -26.02 12.73
N ARG A 337 29.05 -26.36 14.01
CA ARG A 337 30.28 -27.02 14.48
C ARG A 337 29.98 -28.19 15.42
N ASP A 338 30.80 -29.22 15.34
CA ASP A 338 30.88 -30.28 16.33
C ASP A 338 32.18 -30.11 17.16
N PRO A 339 32.09 -29.77 18.46
CA PRO A 339 33.26 -29.62 19.31
C PRO A 339 34.11 -30.90 19.48
N SER A 340 33.60 -32.08 19.10
CA SER A 340 34.34 -33.34 19.17
C SER A 340 35.36 -33.53 18.03
N PHE A 341 35.24 -32.77 16.95
CA PHE A 341 36.12 -32.87 15.78
C PHE A 341 37.53 -32.35 16.07
N ASN A 342 38.52 -32.96 15.42
CA ASN A 342 39.87 -32.42 15.40
C ASN A 342 39.97 -31.20 14.45
N ALA A 343 41.10 -30.50 14.46
CA ALA A 343 41.28 -29.27 13.68
C ALA A 343 41.10 -29.48 12.17
N GLU A 344 41.60 -30.58 11.62
CA GLU A 344 41.51 -30.89 10.19
C GLU A 344 40.06 -31.23 9.78
N GLU A 345 39.36 -32.01 10.59
CA GLU A 345 37.93 -32.32 10.39
C GLU A 345 37.07 -31.06 10.46
N MET A 346 37.35 -30.18 11.42
CA MET A 346 36.66 -28.90 11.56
C MET A 346 36.91 -27.99 10.35
N ASP A 347 38.16 -27.87 9.89
CA ASP A 347 38.49 -27.05 8.71
C ASP A 347 37.80 -27.58 7.44
N ASN A 348 37.76 -28.90 7.25
CA ASN A 348 37.01 -29.52 6.15
C ASN A 348 35.51 -29.24 6.23
N GLU A 349 34.92 -29.22 7.43
CA GLU A 349 33.50 -28.93 7.61
C GLU A 349 33.16 -27.46 7.38
N ILE A 350 34.04 -26.55 7.80
CA ILE A 350 33.92 -25.12 7.51
C ILE A 350 34.07 -24.86 6.01
N GLN A 351 34.98 -25.55 5.33
CA GLN A 351 35.16 -25.43 3.88
C GLN A 351 33.89 -25.81 3.12
N LYS A 352 33.23 -26.92 3.47
CA LYS A 352 31.92 -27.29 2.88
C LYS A 352 30.86 -26.21 3.12
N GLN A 353 30.85 -25.59 4.28
CA GLN A 353 29.91 -24.50 4.57
C GLN A 353 30.16 -23.26 3.69
N PHE A 354 31.42 -22.94 3.36
CA PHE A 354 31.71 -21.90 2.36
C PHE A 354 31.22 -22.28 0.97
N GLU A 355 31.36 -23.54 0.55
CA GLU A 355 30.83 -24.02 -0.73
C GLU A 355 29.31 -23.89 -0.83
N GLU A 356 28.59 -24.16 0.26
CA GLU A 356 27.14 -23.95 0.32
C GLU A 356 26.78 -22.44 0.25
N LEU A 357 27.59 -21.54 0.82
CA LEU A 357 27.40 -20.09 0.65
C LEU A 357 27.55 -19.66 -0.81
N PHE A 358 28.55 -20.16 -1.53
CA PHE A 358 28.68 -19.91 -2.98
C PHE A 358 27.50 -20.48 -3.76
N SER A 359 27.07 -21.70 -3.42
CA SER A 359 25.89 -22.33 -4.05
C SER A 359 24.62 -21.49 -3.88
N LEU A 360 24.42 -20.85 -2.72
CA LEU A 360 23.32 -19.92 -2.49
C LEU A 360 23.41 -18.66 -3.36
N LEU A 361 24.61 -18.13 -3.59
CA LEU A 361 24.85 -16.98 -4.48
C LEU A 361 24.66 -17.33 -5.96
N GLU A 362 24.75 -18.60 -6.32
CA GLU A 362 24.62 -19.13 -7.69
C GLU A 362 23.25 -19.76 -7.97
N ASP A 363 22.32 -19.73 -7.00
CA ASP A 363 21.02 -20.37 -7.12
C ASP A 363 20.21 -19.87 -8.34
N PRO A 364 19.54 -20.76 -9.10
CA PRO A 364 18.76 -20.36 -10.28
C PRO A 364 17.61 -19.39 -9.94
N HIS A 365 17.13 -19.35 -8.70
CA HIS A 365 16.01 -18.52 -8.30
C HIS A 365 16.46 -17.23 -7.59
N PRO A 366 16.05 -16.04 -8.08
CA PRO A 366 16.42 -14.74 -7.50
C PRO A 366 16.19 -14.57 -5.99
N VAL A 367 15.15 -15.19 -5.42
CA VAL A 367 14.82 -15.09 -3.99
C VAL A 367 15.88 -15.76 -3.11
N VAL A 368 16.43 -16.88 -3.57
CA VAL A 368 17.48 -17.62 -2.86
C VAL A 368 18.77 -16.82 -2.93
N ARG A 369 19.16 -16.32 -4.12
CA ARG A 369 20.34 -15.46 -4.27
C ARG A 369 20.27 -14.19 -3.44
N SER A 370 19.11 -13.53 -3.39
CA SER A 370 18.90 -12.35 -2.52
C SER A 370 19.10 -12.69 -1.03
N THR A 371 18.69 -13.90 -0.62
CA THR A 371 18.91 -14.39 0.76
C THR A 371 20.37 -14.76 1.00
N GLY A 372 21.02 -15.40 0.01
CA GLY A 372 22.45 -15.69 0.03
C GLY A 372 23.30 -14.43 0.15
N ILE A 373 22.97 -13.37 -0.59
CA ILE A 373 23.64 -12.06 -0.50
C ILE A 373 23.57 -11.51 0.93
N LEU A 374 22.38 -11.52 1.54
CA LEU A 374 22.20 -11.08 2.92
C LEU A 374 23.04 -11.93 3.88
N GLY A 375 22.96 -13.26 3.74
CA GLY A 375 23.67 -14.20 4.58
C GLY A 375 25.18 -14.06 4.51
N VAL A 376 25.73 -14.04 3.30
CA VAL A 376 27.16 -13.83 3.05
C VAL A 376 27.60 -12.47 3.59
N SER A 377 26.80 -11.41 3.43
CA SER A 377 27.14 -10.09 3.97
C SER A 377 27.20 -10.08 5.49
N GLN A 378 26.28 -10.78 6.16
CA GLN A 378 26.27 -10.90 7.63
C GLN A 378 27.45 -11.74 8.15
N ILE A 379 27.71 -12.89 7.53
CA ILE A 379 28.83 -13.78 7.88
C ILE A 379 30.16 -13.07 7.67
N THR A 380 30.35 -12.44 6.51
CA THR A 380 31.56 -11.69 6.16
C THR A 380 31.81 -10.53 7.12
N ALA A 381 30.77 -9.75 7.45
CA ALA A 381 30.91 -8.64 8.39
C ALA A 381 31.32 -9.13 9.80
N LYS A 382 30.71 -10.22 10.26
CA LYS A 382 30.86 -10.74 11.64
C LYS A 382 32.13 -11.56 11.86
N TYR A 383 32.55 -12.35 10.88
CA TYR A 383 33.67 -13.28 10.98
C TYR A 383 34.87 -12.87 10.13
N TRP A 384 34.96 -11.60 9.74
CA TRP A 384 36.00 -11.08 8.84
C TRP A 384 37.42 -11.57 9.17
N GLU A 385 37.82 -11.53 10.44
CA GLU A 385 39.18 -11.93 10.87
C GLU A 385 39.39 -13.45 10.86
N MET A 386 38.31 -14.24 10.90
CA MET A 386 38.36 -15.71 10.93
C MET A 386 38.26 -16.34 9.54
N ILE A 387 37.77 -15.60 8.54
CA ILE A 387 37.62 -16.10 7.17
C ILE A 387 38.94 -15.91 6.41
N PRO A 388 39.44 -16.92 5.68
CA PRO A 388 40.63 -16.77 4.86
C PRO A 388 40.53 -15.58 3.88
N PRO A 389 41.59 -14.74 3.73
CA PRO A 389 41.53 -13.55 2.89
C PRO A 389 41.17 -13.81 1.42
N THR A 390 41.55 -14.97 0.89
CA THR A 390 41.18 -15.41 -0.47
C THR A 390 39.67 -15.62 -0.60
N VAL A 391 39.06 -16.33 0.36
CA VAL A 391 37.61 -16.57 0.40
C VAL A 391 36.84 -15.26 0.54
N LEU A 392 37.30 -14.33 1.39
CA LEU A 392 36.71 -12.99 1.50
C LEU A 392 36.73 -12.24 0.16
N ALA A 393 37.87 -12.25 -0.53
CA ALA A 393 38.00 -11.60 -1.82
C ALA A 393 37.06 -12.21 -2.86
N ASP A 394 36.94 -13.54 -2.90
CA ASP A 394 36.09 -14.24 -3.87
C ASP A 394 34.61 -14.03 -3.59
N LEU A 395 34.17 -14.06 -2.32
CA LEU A 395 32.80 -13.73 -1.94
C LEU A 395 32.44 -12.28 -2.34
N LEU A 396 33.30 -11.31 -2.04
CA LEU A 396 33.04 -9.90 -2.39
C LEU A 396 33.07 -9.66 -3.90
N LYS A 397 33.97 -10.33 -4.64
CA LYS A 397 33.95 -10.31 -6.12
C LYS A 397 32.66 -10.91 -6.67
N LYS A 398 32.14 -12.00 -6.09
CA LYS A 398 30.85 -12.57 -6.50
C LYS A 398 29.70 -11.59 -6.25
N LEU A 399 29.66 -10.96 -5.07
CA LEU A 399 28.63 -9.98 -4.74
C LEU A 399 28.67 -8.74 -5.65
N ILE A 400 29.85 -8.12 -5.79
CA ILE A 400 30.01 -6.81 -6.46
C ILE A 400 30.22 -6.97 -7.96
N GLY A 401 31.02 -7.95 -8.39
CA GLY A 401 31.38 -8.16 -9.79
C GLY A 401 30.32 -8.88 -10.61
N GLU A 402 29.49 -9.73 -9.99
CA GLU A 402 28.49 -10.53 -10.71
C GLU A 402 27.06 -10.17 -10.28
N LEU A 403 26.73 -10.32 -8.99
CA LEU A 403 25.33 -10.17 -8.54
C LEU A 403 24.82 -8.73 -8.56
N ALA A 404 25.71 -7.73 -8.48
CA ALA A 404 25.34 -6.33 -8.70
C ALA A 404 24.87 -6.07 -10.14
N CYS A 405 25.23 -6.94 -11.08
CA CYS A 405 24.89 -6.90 -12.50
C CYS A 405 23.97 -8.07 -12.91
N ASP A 406 23.26 -8.68 -11.95
CA ASP A 406 22.35 -9.80 -12.20
C ASP A 406 21.34 -9.50 -13.32
N ILE A 407 21.38 -10.28 -14.40
CA ILE A 407 20.53 -10.07 -15.58
C ILE A 407 19.07 -10.47 -15.36
N THR A 408 18.81 -11.37 -14.40
CA THR A 408 17.51 -12.02 -14.23
C THR A 408 16.58 -11.25 -13.30
N SER A 409 17.13 -10.49 -12.34
CA SER A 409 16.30 -9.84 -11.33
C SER A 409 16.94 -8.57 -10.74
N ALA A 410 16.15 -7.49 -10.78
CA ALA A 410 16.48 -6.25 -10.08
C ALA A 410 16.45 -6.42 -8.54
N ASP A 411 15.77 -7.43 -7.99
CA ASP A 411 15.78 -7.68 -6.54
C ASP A 411 17.13 -8.19 -6.05
N VAL A 412 17.82 -9.01 -6.87
CA VAL A 412 19.17 -9.48 -6.57
C VAL A 412 20.15 -8.31 -6.58
N ARG A 413 20.15 -7.51 -7.66
CA ARG A 413 20.99 -6.30 -7.77
C ARG A 413 20.73 -5.32 -6.62
N CYS A 414 19.46 -5.10 -6.30
CA CYS A 414 19.07 -4.25 -5.18
C CYS A 414 19.55 -4.81 -3.83
N SER A 415 19.51 -6.12 -3.64
CA SER A 415 19.92 -6.79 -2.40
C SER A 415 21.42 -6.61 -2.14
N VAL A 416 22.26 -6.65 -3.18
CA VAL A 416 23.70 -6.36 -3.05
C VAL A 416 23.92 -5.00 -2.41
N PHE A 417 23.34 -3.93 -2.97
CA PHE A 417 23.55 -2.58 -2.43
C PHE A 417 22.86 -2.33 -1.09
N LYS A 418 21.80 -3.08 -0.76
CA LYS A 418 21.19 -3.04 0.57
C LYS A 418 22.04 -3.75 1.63
N CYS A 419 22.80 -4.78 1.26
CA CYS A 419 23.57 -5.59 2.21
C CYS A 419 25.03 -5.16 2.35
N LEU A 420 25.64 -4.54 1.33
CA LEU A 420 26.98 -3.95 1.43
C LEU A 420 27.18 -2.99 2.63
N PRO A 421 26.18 -2.16 3.03
CA PRO A 421 26.24 -1.40 4.26
C PRO A 421 26.55 -2.19 5.53
N ILE A 422 26.14 -3.47 5.62
CA ILE A 422 26.42 -4.37 6.75
C ILE A 422 27.93 -4.68 6.80
N ILE A 423 28.55 -4.90 5.65
CA ILE A 423 30.00 -5.15 5.54
C ILE A 423 30.78 -3.86 5.84
N LEU A 424 30.31 -2.71 5.35
CA LEU A 424 30.92 -1.40 5.60
C LEU A 424 30.96 -0.98 7.08
N ASP A 425 30.12 -1.57 7.94
CA ASP A 425 30.22 -1.35 9.39
C ASP A 425 31.50 -1.97 9.99
N ASN A 426 32.08 -2.97 9.33
CA ASN A 426 33.39 -3.49 9.66
C ASN A 426 34.49 -2.69 8.95
N LYS A 427 35.27 -1.92 9.72
CA LYS A 427 36.35 -1.05 9.19
C LYS A 427 37.46 -1.82 8.46
N LEU A 428 37.68 -3.09 8.80
CA LEU A 428 38.68 -3.93 8.14
C LEU A 428 38.33 -4.22 6.67
N SER A 429 37.05 -4.07 6.30
CA SER A 429 36.58 -4.25 4.92
C SER A 429 36.89 -3.08 3.98
N HIS A 430 37.16 -1.89 4.54
CA HIS A 430 37.22 -0.64 3.78
C HIS A 430 38.28 -0.66 2.66
N PRO A 431 39.53 -1.14 2.89
CA PRO A 431 40.55 -1.15 1.83
C PRO A 431 40.15 -1.99 0.61
N LEU A 432 39.53 -3.15 0.84
CA LEU A 432 39.09 -4.03 -0.24
C LEU A 432 37.85 -3.47 -0.96
N LEU A 433 36.90 -2.92 -0.21
CA LEU A 433 35.71 -2.30 -0.80
C LEU A 433 36.05 -1.02 -1.59
N GLU A 434 37.03 -0.21 -1.16
CA GLU A 434 37.48 0.96 -1.92
C GLU A 434 38.03 0.56 -3.30
N GLN A 435 38.65 -0.62 -3.42
CA GLN A 435 39.15 -1.17 -4.68
C GLN A 435 38.03 -1.76 -5.56
N LEU A 436 37.04 -2.44 -4.97
CA LEU A 436 36.00 -3.14 -5.71
C LEU A 436 34.83 -2.25 -6.14
N LEU A 437 34.40 -1.28 -5.32
CA LEU A 437 33.20 -0.47 -5.59
C LEU A 437 33.23 0.35 -6.89
N PRO A 438 34.37 0.87 -7.41
CA PRO A 438 34.40 1.58 -8.68
C PRO A 438 33.90 0.77 -9.89
N THR A 439 33.91 -0.58 -9.83
CA THR A 439 33.43 -1.43 -10.93
C THR A 439 31.91 -1.35 -11.14
N VAL A 440 31.15 -0.99 -10.09
CA VAL A 440 29.68 -0.93 -10.09
C VAL A 440 29.14 0.49 -10.30
N LYS A 441 29.96 1.43 -10.79
CA LYS A 441 29.54 2.82 -11.06
C LYS A 441 28.29 2.93 -11.95
N HIS A 442 28.10 1.98 -12.86
CA HIS A 442 26.96 1.96 -13.78
C HIS A 442 25.64 1.56 -13.13
N SER A 443 25.65 0.99 -11.91
CA SER A 443 24.43 0.68 -11.15
C SER A 443 23.64 1.93 -10.77
N LEU A 444 24.26 3.11 -10.78
CA LEU A 444 23.56 4.39 -10.70
C LEU A 444 22.58 4.61 -11.87
N HIS A 445 22.84 3.99 -13.03
CA HIS A 445 22.01 4.09 -14.23
C HIS A 445 21.15 2.83 -14.44
N ASP A 446 20.94 2.02 -13.41
CA ASP A 446 20.09 0.83 -13.51
C ASP A 446 18.68 1.21 -13.95
N ASN A 447 18.05 0.40 -14.80
CA ASN A 447 16.68 0.62 -15.26
C ASN A 447 15.68 0.64 -14.09
N SER A 448 15.97 -0.09 -13.02
CA SER A 448 15.11 -0.21 -11.85
C SER A 448 15.41 0.87 -10.81
N GLU A 449 14.40 1.69 -10.49
CA GLU A 449 14.51 2.76 -9.49
C GLU A 449 14.95 2.23 -8.11
N LYS A 450 14.44 1.07 -7.68
CA LYS A 450 14.83 0.47 -6.38
C LYS A 450 16.31 0.15 -6.28
N VAL A 451 16.94 -0.24 -7.40
CA VAL A 451 18.39 -0.52 -7.45
C VAL A 451 19.15 0.80 -7.34
N ARG A 452 18.75 1.82 -8.10
CA ARG A 452 19.37 3.17 -8.01
C ARG A 452 19.25 3.75 -6.60
N VAL A 453 18.09 3.61 -5.95
CA VAL A 453 17.89 4.01 -4.55
C VAL A 453 18.87 3.30 -3.62
N ALA A 454 18.94 1.96 -3.69
CA ALA A 454 19.83 1.17 -2.85
C ALA A 454 21.31 1.52 -3.10
N PHE A 455 21.69 1.76 -4.36
CA PHE A 455 23.04 2.17 -4.73
C PHE A 455 23.43 3.51 -4.10
N VAL A 456 22.57 4.53 -4.20
CA VAL A 456 22.86 5.85 -3.60
C VAL A 456 22.85 5.78 -2.07
N ASP A 457 21.97 4.97 -1.46
CA ASP A 457 22.00 4.71 -0.01
C ASP A 457 23.33 4.05 0.43
N MET A 458 23.88 3.14 -0.37
CA MET A 458 25.22 2.58 -0.15
C MET A 458 26.31 3.67 -0.27
N LEU A 459 26.25 4.55 -1.28
CA LEU A 459 27.21 5.68 -1.40
C LEU A 459 27.13 6.63 -0.20
N LEU A 460 25.93 6.88 0.34
CA LEU A 460 25.74 7.66 1.58
C LEU A 460 26.39 6.96 2.77
N LYS A 461 26.26 5.63 2.89
CA LYS A 461 26.94 4.84 3.92
C LYS A 461 28.46 4.91 3.79
N VAL A 462 29.00 4.83 2.56
CA VAL A 462 30.43 5.00 2.29
C VAL A 462 30.92 6.39 2.74
N LYS A 463 30.17 7.45 2.41
CA LYS A 463 30.47 8.83 2.86
C LYS A 463 30.45 8.94 4.39
N ALA A 464 29.45 8.34 5.06
CA ALA A 464 29.29 8.42 6.51
C ALA A 464 30.38 7.65 7.28
N THR A 465 30.75 6.46 6.81
CA THR A 465 31.79 5.61 7.40
C THR A 465 33.21 6.06 7.03
N LYS A 466 33.35 6.99 6.08
CA LYS A 466 34.62 7.43 5.49
C LYS A 466 35.42 6.27 4.85
N ALA A 467 34.73 5.23 4.39
CA ALA A 467 35.34 4.05 3.79
C ALA A 467 36.05 4.35 2.46
N ALA A 468 35.50 5.27 1.67
CA ALA A 468 36.08 5.74 0.41
C ALA A 468 35.52 7.12 0.03
N LYS A 469 36.16 7.80 -0.92
CA LYS A 469 35.60 9.00 -1.55
C LYS A 469 34.52 8.60 -2.54
N PHE A 470 33.25 8.95 -2.30
CA PHE A 470 32.13 8.53 -3.16
C PHE A 470 32.31 8.94 -4.63
N TRP A 471 32.97 10.07 -4.90
CA TRP A 471 33.22 10.55 -6.27
C TRP A 471 34.30 9.75 -7.01
N LYS A 472 35.09 8.93 -6.31
CA LYS A 472 35.97 7.93 -6.94
C LYS A 472 35.20 6.67 -7.36
N ILE A 473 34.09 6.37 -6.68
CA ILE A 473 33.19 5.27 -7.02
C ILE A 473 32.28 5.68 -8.18
N CYS A 474 31.61 6.83 -8.04
CA CYS A 474 30.73 7.38 -9.05
C CYS A 474 31.10 8.83 -9.37
N PRO A 475 31.64 9.12 -10.57
CA PRO A 475 32.05 10.47 -10.96
C PRO A 475 30.90 11.49 -10.88
N MET A 476 31.24 12.76 -10.66
CA MET A 476 30.26 13.85 -10.54
C MET A 476 29.32 13.94 -11.75
N GLU A 477 29.85 13.77 -12.97
CA GLU A 477 29.08 13.79 -14.22
C GLU A 477 27.91 12.80 -14.21
N HIS A 478 28.14 11.56 -13.77
CA HIS A 478 27.09 10.55 -13.69
C HIS A 478 26.03 10.88 -12.62
N LEU A 479 26.45 11.46 -11.49
CA LEU A 479 25.55 11.90 -10.42
C LEU A 479 24.65 13.06 -10.88
N LEU A 480 25.22 14.05 -11.57
CA LEU A 480 24.47 15.19 -12.09
C LEU A 480 23.53 14.78 -13.23
N ALA A 481 24.00 13.95 -14.16
CA ALA A 481 23.17 13.41 -15.25
C ALA A 481 21.97 12.62 -14.72
N ARG A 482 22.13 11.84 -13.63
CA ARG A 482 20.98 11.23 -12.96
C ARG A 482 20.10 12.24 -12.25
N LEU A 483 20.68 13.17 -11.49
CA LEU A 483 19.90 14.14 -10.70
C LEU A 483 18.93 14.96 -11.57
N GLU A 484 19.33 15.30 -12.79
CA GLU A 484 18.48 15.97 -13.79
C GLU A 484 17.19 15.18 -14.09
N VAL A 485 17.31 13.89 -14.38
CA VAL A 485 16.22 13.08 -14.93
C VAL A 485 15.52 12.18 -13.91
N ASP A 486 16.13 11.90 -12.76
CA ASP A 486 15.59 10.90 -11.83
C ASP A 486 14.35 11.39 -11.06
N SER A 487 13.66 10.41 -10.49
CA SER A 487 12.52 10.58 -9.61
C SER A 487 12.92 11.19 -8.26
N ARG A 488 11.93 11.63 -7.48
CA ARG A 488 12.15 12.22 -6.15
C ARG A 488 12.91 11.29 -5.18
N PRO A 489 12.59 9.97 -5.05
CA PRO A 489 13.30 9.09 -4.12
C PRO A 489 14.81 9.00 -4.35
N VAL A 490 15.25 8.98 -5.60
CA VAL A 490 16.67 8.96 -5.95
C VAL A 490 17.27 10.37 -5.86
N SER A 491 16.59 11.37 -6.43
CA SER A 491 17.06 12.77 -6.48
C SER A 491 17.39 13.29 -5.08
N ARG A 492 16.49 13.14 -4.11
CA ARG A 492 16.74 13.65 -2.74
C ARG A 492 18.01 13.05 -2.12
N ARG A 493 18.32 11.78 -2.41
CA ARG A 493 19.50 11.10 -1.86
C ARG A 493 20.78 11.56 -2.55
N ILE A 494 20.73 11.77 -3.86
CA ILE A 494 21.84 12.40 -4.59
C ILE A 494 22.09 13.81 -4.04
N VAL A 495 21.03 14.58 -3.78
CA VAL A 495 21.15 15.90 -3.13
C VAL A 495 21.80 15.80 -1.75
N ASN A 496 21.43 14.84 -0.89
CA ASN A 496 22.11 14.60 0.39
C ASN A 496 23.61 14.29 0.19
N LEU A 497 23.92 13.41 -0.78
CA LEU A 497 25.28 13.02 -1.09
C LEU A 497 26.13 14.25 -1.49
N LEU A 498 25.55 15.14 -2.29
CA LEU A 498 26.20 16.33 -2.84
C LEU A 498 26.03 17.60 -1.99
N PHE A 499 25.25 17.55 -0.89
CA PHE A 499 24.79 18.75 -0.18
C PHE A 499 25.94 19.67 0.24
N ASN A 500 26.93 19.11 0.94
CA ASN A 500 28.09 19.86 1.41
C ASN A 500 29.03 20.34 0.28
N SER A 501 28.88 19.84 -0.95
CA SER A 501 29.66 20.29 -2.11
C SER A 501 29.08 21.55 -2.73
N PHE A 502 27.75 21.67 -2.78
CA PHE A 502 27.06 22.76 -3.48
C PHE A 502 26.25 23.71 -2.58
N PHE A 503 26.08 23.36 -1.30
CA PHE A 503 25.53 24.24 -0.29
C PHE A 503 26.20 24.02 1.09
N PRO A 504 27.49 24.37 1.22
CA PRO A 504 28.25 24.17 2.46
C PRO A 504 27.85 25.20 3.53
N ILE A 505 26.81 24.91 4.31
CA ILE A 505 26.24 25.84 5.32
C ILE A 505 27.25 26.34 6.38
N ASN A 506 28.41 25.69 6.52
CA ASN A 506 29.48 26.09 7.44
C ASN A 506 30.49 27.08 6.81
N GLN A 507 30.34 27.42 5.53
CA GLN A 507 31.16 28.41 4.82
C GLN A 507 30.42 29.76 4.70
N PRO A 508 31.11 30.86 4.38
CA PRO A 508 30.49 32.16 4.11
C PRO A 508 29.44 32.13 2.99
N GLU A 509 28.47 33.05 3.04
CA GLU A 509 27.34 33.11 2.10
C GLU A 509 27.79 33.28 0.63
N ASP A 510 28.89 34.00 0.39
CA ASP A 510 29.44 34.23 -0.96
C ASP A 510 29.88 32.90 -1.61
N VAL A 511 30.48 32.00 -0.82
CA VAL A 511 30.86 30.65 -1.27
C VAL A 511 29.63 29.85 -1.68
N TRP A 512 28.47 30.04 -1.03
CA TRP A 512 27.25 29.33 -1.41
C TRP A 512 26.78 29.74 -2.81
N CYS A 513 26.90 31.03 -3.14
CA CYS A 513 26.57 31.55 -4.45
C CYS A 513 27.57 31.08 -5.51
N GLU A 514 28.87 31.08 -5.20
CA GLU A 514 29.92 30.54 -6.10
C GLU A 514 29.66 29.07 -6.45
N ARG A 515 29.30 28.25 -5.45
CA ARG A 515 28.98 26.84 -5.64
C ARG A 515 27.68 26.63 -6.41
N CYS A 516 26.69 27.50 -6.23
CA CYS A 516 25.47 27.52 -7.03
C CYS A 516 25.79 27.76 -8.51
N VAL A 517 26.59 28.78 -8.80
CA VAL A 517 27.01 29.12 -10.17
C VAL A 517 27.85 28.01 -10.78
N THR A 518 28.77 27.42 -10.01
CA THR A 518 29.54 26.25 -10.44
C THR A 518 28.61 25.10 -10.85
N LEU A 519 27.59 24.79 -10.04
CA LEU A 519 26.64 23.72 -10.35
C LEU A 519 25.82 24.01 -11.60
N ILE A 520 25.40 25.27 -11.80
CA ILE A 520 24.71 25.71 -13.02
C ILE A 520 25.60 25.47 -14.25
N GLN A 521 26.87 25.87 -14.18
CA GLN A 521 27.84 25.71 -15.27
C GLN A 521 28.15 24.25 -15.57
N MET A 522 28.12 23.37 -14.56
CA MET A 522 28.30 21.93 -14.74
C MET A 522 27.08 21.26 -15.38
N ASN A 523 25.88 21.53 -14.86
CA ASN A 523 24.60 21.07 -15.41
C ASN A 523 23.44 21.88 -14.81
N SER A 524 22.84 22.78 -15.60
CA SER A 524 21.77 23.68 -15.15
C SER A 524 20.49 22.96 -14.71
N ALA A 525 20.14 21.84 -15.36
CA ALA A 525 18.94 21.09 -15.03
C ALA A 525 19.10 20.29 -13.72
N ALA A 526 20.28 19.71 -13.50
CA ALA A 526 20.67 19.11 -12.22
C ALA A 526 20.72 20.16 -11.10
N ALA A 527 21.18 21.39 -11.38
CA ALA A 527 21.18 22.49 -10.42
C ALA A 527 19.75 22.83 -9.94
N ARG A 528 18.79 22.92 -10.87
CA ARG A 528 17.37 23.13 -10.54
C ARG A 528 16.85 22.03 -9.60
N LYS A 529 17.13 20.76 -9.91
CA LYS A 529 16.75 19.61 -9.09
C LYS A 529 17.45 19.59 -7.73
N PHE A 530 18.72 19.99 -7.67
CA PHE A 530 19.47 20.10 -6.43
C PHE A 530 18.81 21.09 -5.47
N TYR A 531 18.60 22.33 -5.92
CA TYR A 531 18.01 23.37 -5.09
C TYR A 531 16.52 23.16 -4.81
N GLN A 532 15.82 22.38 -5.65
CA GLN A 532 14.45 21.94 -5.37
C GLN A 532 14.36 21.09 -4.10
N TYR A 533 15.35 20.25 -3.80
CA TYR A 533 15.35 19.37 -2.63
C TYR A 533 16.31 19.80 -1.52
N ALA A 534 17.10 20.87 -1.72
CA ALA A 534 18.08 21.35 -0.75
C ALA A 534 17.45 21.68 0.62
N TYR A 535 16.20 22.17 0.64
CA TYR A 535 15.47 22.51 1.86
C TYR A 535 15.26 21.31 2.82
N GLU A 536 15.35 20.06 2.34
CA GLU A 536 15.24 18.87 3.19
C GLU A 536 16.47 18.70 4.12
N TYR A 537 17.58 19.40 3.85
CA TYR A 537 18.87 19.21 4.54
C TYR A 537 19.40 20.48 5.24
N THR A 538 18.62 21.58 5.26
CA THR A 538 19.01 22.82 5.92
C THR A 538 17.80 23.60 6.43
N ALA A 539 18.04 24.51 7.38
CA ALA A 539 17.00 25.42 7.87
C ALA A 539 16.50 26.37 6.76
N PRO A 540 15.20 26.76 6.78
CA PRO A 540 14.63 27.73 5.85
C PRO A 540 15.35 29.08 5.82
N THR A 541 15.97 29.49 6.94
CA THR A 541 16.75 30.72 7.05
C THR A 541 17.97 30.72 6.13
N ASN A 542 18.66 29.59 5.98
CA ASN A 542 19.80 29.47 5.07
C ASN A 542 19.34 29.55 3.60
N ILE A 543 18.18 28.98 3.28
CA ILE A 543 17.58 29.08 1.94
C ILE A 543 17.26 30.54 1.61
N ALA A 544 16.64 31.28 2.54
CA ALA A 544 16.35 32.70 2.37
C ALA A 544 17.63 33.54 2.19
N LYS A 545 18.68 33.25 2.96
CA LYS A 545 20.01 33.88 2.80
C LYS A 545 20.63 33.60 1.43
N LEU A 546 20.56 32.36 0.95
CA LEU A 546 21.04 32.01 -0.39
C LEU A 546 20.28 32.79 -1.48
N MET A 547 18.95 32.88 -1.38
CA MET A 547 18.13 33.68 -2.29
C MET A 547 18.60 35.15 -2.32
N LEU A 548 18.81 35.76 -1.14
CA LEU A 548 19.28 37.15 -1.04
C LEU A 548 20.71 37.33 -1.56
N THR A 549 21.56 36.30 -1.47
CA THR A 549 22.92 36.30 -2.00
C THR A 549 22.94 36.18 -3.51
N ILE A 550 22.11 35.31 -4.09
CA ILE A 550 21.88 35.25 -5.54
C ILE A 550 21.35 36.60 -6.04
N ARG A 551 20.43 37.24 -5.31
CA ARG A 551 19.96 38.60 -5.63
C ARG A 551 21.10 39.62 -5.64
N ARG A 552 22.01 39.58 -4.65
CA ARG A 552 23.19 40.47 -4.61
C ARG A 552 24.10 40.24 -5.82
N CYS A 553 24.38 38.98 -6.15
CA CYS A 553 25.15 38.60 -7.33
C CYS A 553 24.54 39.13 -8.64
N LEU A 554 23.23 38.93 -8.86
CA LEU A 554 22.53 39.46 -10.04
C LEU A 554 22.63 41.00 -10.14
N ASN A 555 22.52 41.71 -9.01
CA ASN A 555 22.68 43.17 -9.01
C ASN A 555 24.12 43.60 -9.31
N ALA A 556 25.13 42.89 -8.79
CA ALA A 556 26.53 43.16 -9.08
C ALA A 556 26.81 43.03 -10.59
N CYS A 557 26.27 42.00 -11.24
CA CYS A 557 26.33 41.83 -12.70
C CYS A 557 25.70 43.03 -13.44
N ILE A 558 24.52 43.50 -12.99
CA ILE A 558 23.85 44.68 -13.55
C ILE A 558 24.71 45.94 -13.44
N GLN A 559 25.20 46.23 -12.24
CA GLN A 559 26.02 47.41 -11.98
C GLN A 559 27.32 47.39 -12.77
N LYS A 560 27.95 46.22 -12.92
CA LYS A 560 29.15 46.04 -13.73
C LYS A 560 28.91 46.41 -15.20
N ALA A 561 27.84 45.90 -15.83
CA ALA A 561 27.56 46.25 -17.22
C ALA A 561 27.20 47.74 -17.40
N MET A 562 26.55 48.35 -16.40
CA MET A 562 26.28 49.80 -16.42
C MET A 562 27.58 50.60 -16.37
N LYS A 563 28.53 50.22 -15.50
CA LYS A 563 29.87 50.85 -15.45
C LYS A 563 30.67 50.62 -16.74
N GLU A 564 30.68 49.41 -17.28
CA GLU A 564 31.34 49.10 -18.56
C GLU A 564 30.72 49.86 -19.74
N SER A 565 29.42 50.15 -19.71
CA SER A 565 28.75 50.98 -20.73
C SER A 565 29.01 52.48 -20.62
N LEU A 566 29.39 52.96 -19.42
CA LEU A 566 29.66 54.38 -19.12
C LEU A 566 31.15 54.72 -19.26
N HIS A 567 32.06 53.77 -19.03
CA HIS A 567 33.52 53.96 -19.12
C HIS A 567 34.11 53.72 -20.53
N ALA A 568 33.30 53.74 -21.59
CA ALA A 568 33.81 53.77 -22.96
C ALA A 568 34.38 55.16 -23.35
N SER A 569 34.44 56.13 -22.44
CA SER A 569 34.90 57.49 -22.77
C SER A 569 35.69 58.28 -21.72
N ASP A 570 36.08 57.74 -20.56
CA ASP A 570 37.04 58.44 -19.68
C ASP A 570 37.80 57.43 -18.80
N ASP A 571 39.13 57.44 -18.97
CA ASP A 571 40.13 56.86 -18.08
C ASP A 571 40.21 57.67 -16.76
N ASP A 572 40.71 57.00 -15.72
CA ASP A 572 41.01 57.49 -14.36
C ASP A 572 39.84 57.58 -13.36
N ASP A 573 39.67 56.51 -12.56
CA ASP A 573 39.87 56.63 -11.11
C ASP A 573 39.98 55.22 -10.48
N GLU A 574 41.21 54.82 -10.17
CA GLU A 574 41.52 53.71 -9.26
C GLU A 574 41.35 54.18 -7.81
N SER A 575 40.18 53.97 -7.20
CA SER A 575 40.11 53.84 -5.73
C SER A 575 38.89 53.04 -5.28
N GLU A 576 39.13 52.15 -4.31
CA GLU A 576 38.18 51.23 -3.64
C GLU A 576 37.85 49.89 -4.34
N LYS A 577 38.88 49.05 -4.58
CA LYS A 577 38.74 47.60 -4.76
C LYS A 577 39.09 46.86 -3.46
N GLU A 578 38.16 46.77 -2.51
CA GLU A 578 38.37 45.89 -1.34
C GLU A 578 37.23 44.89 -1.06
N ASN A 579 36.25 44.73 -1.96
CA ASN A 579 35.28 43.61 -1.89
C ASN A 579 34.84 43.15 -3.29
N THR A 580 35.79 42.90 -4.20
CA THR A 580 35.50 42.16 -5.44
C THR A 580 35.36 40.68 -5.11
N SER A 581 34.13 40.16 -5.16
CA SER A 581 33.87 38.73 -5.05
C SER A 581 34.41 38.02 -6.29
N VAL A 582 34.85 36.75 -6.16
CA VAL A 582 35.41 35.99 -7.30
C VAL A 582 34.40 35.87 -8.46
N LEU A 583 33.10 35.91 -8.15
CA LEU A 583 31.99 35.94 -9.11
C LEU A 583 32.00 37.17 -10.03
N ASP A 584 32.48 38.32 -9.55
CA ASP A 584 32.50 39.58 -10.30
C ASP A 584 33.41 39.48 -11.54
N ASN A 585 34.34 38.53 -11.58
CA ASN A 585 35.22 38.27 -12.71
C ASN A 585 34.70 37.18 -13.67
N VAL A 586 33.72 36.35 -13.25
CA VAL A 586 33.28 35.15 -13.99
C VAL A 586 31.91 35.32 -14.63
N LEU A 587 31.01 36.10 -14.04
CA LEU A 587 29.66 36.30 -14.55
C LEU A 587 29.49 37.67 -15.25
N SER A 588 28.70 37.66 -16.33
CA SER A 588 28.28 38.86 -17.06
C SER A 588 26.79 38.73 -17.40
N ILE A 589 26.08 39.85 -17.56
CA ILE A 589 24.69 39.88 -18.02
C ILE A 589 24.53 39.21 -19.40
N ASN A 590 25.61 39.22 -20.20
CA ASN A 590 25.65 38.57 -21.50
C ASN A 590 25.58 37.04 -21.41
N ASP A 591 25.89 36.44 -20.25
CA ASP A 591 25.63 35.01 -19.98
C ASP A 591 24.16 34.80 -19.58
N VAL A 592 23.30 34.93 -20.58
CA VAL A 592 21.84 34.79 -20.44
C VAL A 592 21.46 33.45 -19.80
N ALA A 593 22.20 32.37 -20.10
CA ALA A 593 21.91 31.05 -19.58
C ALA A 593 22.14 30.96 -18.06
N SER A 594 23.25 31.50 -17.56
CA SER A 594 23.51 31.56 -16.11
C SER A 594 22.57 32.52 -15.39
N MET A 595 22.27 33.69 -15.97
CA MET A 595 21.33 34.65 -15.38
C MET A 595 19.92 34.08 -15.27
N ALA A 596 19.41 33.44 -16.34
CA ALA A 596 18.13 32.74 -16.32
C ALA A 596 18.12 31.65 -15.23
N SER A 597 19.17 30.83 -15.16
CA SER A 597 19.27 29.73 -14.17
C SER A 597 19.29 30.24 -12.73
N LEU A 598 19.96 31.36 -12.43
CA LEU A 598 19.96 31.99 -11.10
C LEU A 598 18.58 32.53 -10.72
N LEU A 599 17.86 33.14 -11.66
CA LEU A 599 16.48 33.58 -11.46
C LEU A 599 15.54 32.40 -11.21
N GLU A 600 15.67 31.32 -11.98
CA GLU A 600 14.91 30.08 -11.79
C GLU A 600 15.19 29.42 -10.44
N ILE A 601 16.47 29.32 -10.03
CA ILE A 601 16.84 28.79 -8.72
C ILE A 601 16.26 29.66 -7.60
N THR A 602 16.26 30.98 -7.75
CA THR A 602 15.61 31.89 -6.79
C THR A 602 14.12 31.57 -6.63
N VAL A 603 13.41 31.34 -7.74
CA VAL A 603 12.00 30.93 -7.74
C VAL A 603 11.80 29.57 -7.06
N ILE A 604 12.66 28.59 -7.37
CA ILE A 604 12.63 27.25 -6.78
C ILE A 604 12.84 27.31 -5.26
N LEU A 605 13.86 28.06 -4.82
CA LEU A 605 14.18 28.25 -3.41
C LEU A 605 13.03 28.93 -2.67
N TRP A 606 12.47 30.03 -3.21
CA TRP A 606 11.32 30.70 -2.63
C TRP A 606 10.14 29.74 -2.44
N ARG A 607 9.81 28.97 -3.47
CA ARG A 607 8.73 27.97 -3.41
C ARG A 607 8.99 26.90 -2.35
N SER A 608 10.25 26.45 -2.20
CA SER A 608 10.62 25.41 -1.24
C SER A 608 10.40 25.82 0.22
N ILE A 609 10.52 27.11 0.54
CA ILE A 609 10.31 27.66 1.89
C ILE A 609 9.04 28.49 2.02
N HIS A 610 8.15 28.48 1.03
CA HIS A 610 6.94 29.33 1.03
C HIS A 610 6.11 29.17 2.31
N LYS A 611 5.85 27.92 2.74
CA LYS A 611 5.13 27.65 4.00
C LYS A 611 5.86 28.18 5.24
N ALA A 612 7.20 28.15 5.24
CA ALA A 612 7.99 28.67 6.36
C ALA A 612 7.99 30.20 6.39
N LEU A 613 7.94 30.85 5.22
CA LEU A 613 7.78 32.30 5.10
C LEU A 613 6.38 32.76 5.53
N GLU A 614 5.31 32.04 5.14
CA GLU A 614 3.95 32.36 5.62
C GLU A 614 3.81 32.28 7.14
N ASN A 615 4.62 31.46 7.81
CA ASN A 615 4.64 31.36 9.28
C ASN A 615 5.52 32.43 9.95
N ASN A 616 6.24 33.26 9.19
CA ASN A 616 7.13 34.30 9.71
C ASN A 616 6.99 35.59 8.87
N GLU A 617 6.04 36.44 9.28
CA GLU A 617 5.69 37.66 8.56
C GLU A 617 6.88 38.62 8.40
N ASP A 618 7.73 38.80 9.43
CA ASP A 618 8.91 39.67 9.33
C ASP A 618 9.88 39.21 8.23
N ALA A 619 10.17 37.91 8.18
CA ALA A 619 11.06 37.33 7.17
C ALA A 619 10.44 37.40 5.76
N LYS A 620 9.13 37.19 5.65
CA LYS A 620 8.36 37.30 4.41
C LYS A 620 8.36 38.73 3.89
N ASP A 621 8.02 39.70 4.74
CA ASP A 621 8.02 41.13 4.40
C ASP A 621 9.40 41.62 4.01
N TYR A 622 10.44 41.18 4.73
CA TYR A 622 11.82 41.49 4.38
C TYR A 622 12.21 40.95 3.00
N ALA A 623 11.88 39.69 2.71
CA ALA A 623 12.16 39.08 1.40
C ALA A 623 11.37 39.80 0.28
N ILE A 624 10.07 40.05 0.48
CA ILE A 624 9.22 40.77 -0.49
C ILE A 624 9.82 42.14 -0.78
N ARG A 625 10.15 42.93 0.25
CA ARG A 625 10.72 44.28 0.07
C ARG A 625 12.03 44.26 -0.73
N LYS A 626 12.93 43.32 -0.41
CA LYS A 626 14.24 43.22 -1.08
C LYS A 626 14.13 42.80 -2.54
N PHE A 627 13.22 41.89 -2.89
CA PHE A 627 13.04 41.46 -4.27
C PHE A 627 12.14 42.39 -5.09
N ALA A 628 11.09 42.98 -4.49
CA ALA A 628 10.24 43.98 -5.15
C ALA A 628 11.05 45.20 -5.61
N SER A 629 12.01 45.65 -4.79
CA SER A 629 12.84 46.82 -5.12
C SER A 629 13.72 46.67 -6.38
N VAL A 630 14.09 45.44 -6.75
CA VAL A 630 14.98 45.17 -7.89
C VAL A 630 14.25 44.70 -9.14
N LEU A 631 13.00 44.25 -8.99
CA LEU A 631 12.23 43.64 -10.06
C LEU A 631 11.98 44.56 -11.27
N PRO A 632 11.71 45.88 -11.11
CA PRO A 632 11.58 46.79 -12.25
C PRO A 632 12.85 46.87 -13.11
N GLU A 633 14.02 46.93 -12.48
CA GLU A 633 15.30 46.94 -13.20
C GLU A 633 15.58 45.58 -13.84
N TYR A 634 15.22 44.47 -13.19
CA TYR A 634 15.36 43.14 -13.78
C TYR A 634 14.52 42.97 -15.04
N PHE A 635 13.26 43.44 -15.03
CA PHE A 635 12.42 43.46 -16.24
C PHE A 635 12.95 44.39 -17.33
N LYS A 636 13.75 45.39 -16.98
CA LYS A 636 14.38 46.32 -17.94
C LYS A 636 15.63 45.69 -18.58
N VAL A 637 16.48 45.03 -17.78
CA VAL A 637 17.75 44.46 -18.23
C VAL A 637 17.57 43.09 -18.88
N PHE A 638 16.87 42.17 -18.22
CA PHE A 638 16.74 40.78 -18.68
C PHE A 638 15.54 40.65 -19.62
N LYS A 639 15.78 40.83 -20.93
CA LYS A 639 14.74 40.76 -21.97
C LYS A 639 14.54 39.38 -22.58
N ASP A 640 15.50 38.47 -22.39
CA ASP A 640 15.42 37.12 -22.93
C ASP A 640 14.23 36.35 -22.34
N GLU A 641 13.53 35.58 -23.17
CA GLU A 641 12.34 34.84 -22.78
C GLU A 641 12.60 33.89 -21.60
N ARG A 642 13.78 33.25 -21.54
CA ARG A 642 14.19 32.36 -20.44
C ARG A 642 14.35 33.09 -19.12
N CYS A 643 14.63 34.40 -19.13
CA CYS A 643 14.66 35.22 -17.93
C CYS A 643 13.29 35.78 -17.58
N MET A 644 12.46 36.10 -18.59
CA MET A 644 11.15 36.70 -18.39
C MET A 644 10.21 35.77 -17.61
N THR A 645 10.17 34.48 -17.92
CA THR A 645 9.32 33.51 -17.21
C THR A 645 9.59 33.44 -15.71
N PRO A 646 10.83 33.18 -15.22
CA PRO A 646 11.10 33.17 -13.79
C PRO A 646 10.89 34.55 -13.14
N LEU A 647 11.08 35.67 -13.85
CA LEU A 647 10.76 36.99 -13.32
C LEU A 647 9.25 37.19 -13.08
N VAL A 648 8.40 36.76 -14.00
CA VAL A 648 6.94 36.82 -13.81
C VAL A 648 6.50 35.88 -12.68
N ILE A 649 7.07 34.67 -12.59
CA ILE A 649 6.78 33.76 -11.48
C ILE A 649 7.23 34.36 -10.14
N LEU A 650 8.42 34.96 -10.09
CA LEU A 650 8.92 35.64 -8.89
C LEU A 650 8.00 36.81 -8.49
N ALA A 651 7.53 37.60 -9.47
CA ALA A 651 6.54 38.66 -9.26
C ALA A 651 5.26 38.13 -8.60
N SER A 652 4.80 36.95 -9.01
CA SER A 652 3.59 36.32 -8.49
C SER A 652 3.67 35.88 -7.02
N PHE A 653 4.89 35.80 -6.44
CA PHE A 653 5.07 35.51 -5.01
C PHE A 653 4.92 36.76 -4.14
N MET A 654 4.76 37.95 -4.73
CA MET A 654 4.65 39.21 -4.03
C MET A 654 3.25 39.80 -4.21
N PRO A 655 2.75 40.59 -3.25
CA PRO A 655 1.52 41.35 -3.42
C PRO A 655 1.61 42.30 -4.62
N PRO A 656 0.52 42.49 -5.40
CA PRO A 656 0.54 43.35 -6.58
C PRO A 656 0.88 44.81 -6.26
N ALA A 657 0.60 45.26 -5.02
CA ALA A 657 0.93 46.59 -4.52
C ALA A 657 2.45 46.83 -4.33
N ALA A 658 3.24 45.76 -4.15
CA ALA A 658 4.69 45.87 -4.01
C ALA A 658 5.40 46.13 -5.35
N ILE A 659 4.75 45.83 -6.48
CA ILE A 659 5.32 45.87 -7.84
C ILE A 659 4.36 46.53 -8.85
N PRO A 660 3.93 47.78 -8.60
CA PRO A 660 2.86 48.46 -9.35
C PRO A 660 3.17 48.65 -10.85
N THR A 661 4.45 48.84 -11.20
CA THR A 661 4.90 49.03 -12.59
C THR A 661 4.63 47.81 -13.47
N PHE A 662 4.70 46.61 -12.89
CA PHE A 662 4.37 45.38 -13.58
C PHE A 662 2.89 45.03 -13.41
N SER A 663 2.37 45.05 -12.18
CA SER A 663 1.01 44.56 -11.86
C SER A 663 -0.10 45.32 -12.59
N CYS A 664 -0.02 46.66 -12.68
CA CYS A 664 -1.00 47.46 -13.43
C CYS A 664 -0.97 47.19 -14.95
N GLY A 665 0.15 46.69 -15.48
CA GLY A 665 0.32 46.42 -16.92
C GLY A 665 -0.15 45.03 -17.36
N VAL A 666 -0.37 44.07 -16.44
CA VAL A 666 -0.62 42.65 -16.80
C VAL A 666 -1.87 42.48 -17.64
N ILE A 667 -3.01 43.10 -17.27
CA ILE A 667 -4.25 43.04 -18.04
C ILE A 667 -4.09 43.69 -19.42
N SER A 668 -3.34 44.79 -19.52
CA SER A 668 -3.05 45.41 -20.83
C SER A 668 -2.22 44.50 -21.71
N ARG A 669 -1.25 43.77 -21.15
CA ARG A 669 -0.46 42.77 -21.89
C ARG A 669 -1.34 41.64 -22.36
N LEU A 670 -2.16 41.04 -21.48
CA LEU A 670 -3.12 39.98 -21.84
C LEU A 670 -4.11 40.40 -22.93
N ARG A 671 -4.51 41.68 -22.96
CA ARG A 671 -5.39 42.25 -23.98
C ARG A 671 -4.72 42.39 -25.35
N ASN A 672 -3.44 42.73 -25.37
CA ASN A 672 -2.67 43.02 -26.58
C ASN A 672 -2.03 41.78 -27.22
N ILE A 673 -2.22 40.58 -26.65
CA ILE A 673 -1.79 39.31 -27.26
C ILE A 673 -2.63 39.02 -28.50
N ASP A 674 -2.00 38.62 -29.61
CA ASP A 674 -2.67 38.29 -30.87
C ASP A 674 -3.46 36.98 -30.79
N ASN A 675 -4.48 36.81 -31.66
CA ASN A 675 -5.20 35.53 -31.79
C ASN A 675 -4.24 34.44 -32.26
N GLY A 676 -4.42 33.21 -31.78
CA GLY A 676 -3.54 32.07 -32.09
C GLY A 676 -2.18 32.10 -31.39
N ALA A 677 -2.02 32.93 -30.36
CA ALA A 677 -0.81 32.96 -29.55
C ALA A 677 -0.59 31.65 -28.78
N ASP A 678 0.66 31.21 -28.70
CA ASP A 678 1.06 30.05 -27.92
C ASP A 678 0.72 30.22 -26.42
N GLN A 679 0.37 29.11 -25.76
CA GLN A 679 0.00 29.08 -24.35
C GLN A 679 1.06 29.69 -23.42
N SER A 680 2.35 29.57 -23.75
CA SER A 680 3.45 30.17 -23.00
C SER A 680 3.33 31.70 -22.83
N LYS A 681 2.72 32.40 -23.80
CA LYS A 681 2.62 33.88 -23.81
C LYS A 681 1.62 34.43 -22.81
N TYR A 682 0.58 33.68 -22.46
CA TYR A 682 -0.47 34.12 -21.52
C TYR A 682 -0.51 33.33 -20.21
N SER A 683 -0.11 32.06 -20.20
CA SER A 683 -0.19 31.15 -19.04
C SER A 683 0.40 31.74 -17.75
N THR A 684 1.65 32.19 -17.80
CA THR A 684 2.35 32.71 -16.61
C THR A 684 1.74 34.03 -16.12
N LEU A 685 1.17 34.85 -17.03
CA LEU A 685 0.46 36.08 -16.66
C LEU A 685 -0.89 35.75 -15.99
N ILE A 686 -1.62 34.75 -16.50
CA ILE A 686 -2.87 34.28 -15.89
C ILE A 686 -2.59 33.67 -14.50
N ASP A 687 -1.56 32.82 -14.37
CA ASP A 687 -1.13 32.27 -13.08
C ASP A 687 -0.84 33.38 -12.06
N CYS A 688 -0.21 34.46 -12.52
CA CYS A 688 0.09 35.63 -11.70
C CYS A 688 -1.20 36.31 -11.21
N MET A 689 -2.16 36.54 -12.12
CA MET A 689 -3.47 37.11 -11.78
C MET A 689 -4.27 36.22 -10.82
N CYS A 690 -4.18 34.89 -10.98
CA CYS A 690 -4.79 33.93 -10.06
C CYS A 690 -4.19 34.04 -8.65
N ARG A 691 -2.85 34.02 -8.53
CA ARG A 691 -2.15 34.13 -7.23
C ARG A 691 -2.40 35.45 -6.51
N TRP A 692 -2.61 36.53 -7.26
CA TRP A 692 -3.00 37.83 -6.69
C TRP A 692 -4.48 37.93 -6.31
N GLY A 693 -5.30 36.90 -6.57
CA GLY A 693 -6.75 36.96 -6.36
C GLY A 693 -7.47 37.89 -7.34
N GLN A 694 -6.83 38.23 -8.47
CA GLN A 694 -7.31 39.20 -9.46
C GLN A 694 -7.86 38.56 -10.74
N VAL A 695 -8.11 37.24 -10.74
CA VAL A 695 -8.70 36.50 -11.86
C VAL A 695 -10.04 37.10 -12.34
N GLY A 696 -10.76 37.83 -11.47
CA GLY A 696 -11.97 38.57 -11.84
C GLY A 696 -11.76 39.57 -12.99
N HIS A 697 -10.58 40.18 -13.12
CA HIS A 697 -10.27 41.08 -14.24
C HIS A 697 -10.01 40.33 -15.56
N VAL A 698 -9.42 39.13 -15.47
CA VAL A 698 -9.28 38.23 -16.64
C VAL A 698 -10.68 37.80 -17.11
N MET A 699 -11.57 37.46 -16.18
CA MET A 699 -12.96 37.14 -16.49
C MET A 699 -13.72 38.31 -17.13
N GLU A 700 -13.53 39.54 -16.68
CA GLU A 700 -14.14 40.72 -17.29
C GLU A 700 -13.70 40.88 -18.74
N LEU A 701 -12.39 40.76 -19.00
CA LEU A 701 -11.82 40.80 -20.35
C LEU A 701 -12.41 39.70 -21.26
N VAL A 702 -12.50 38.47 -20.76
CA VAL A 702 -13.13 37.35 -21.47
C VAL A 702 -14.61 37.63 -21.75
N CYS A 703 -15.38 38.06 -20.76
CA CYS A 703 -16.79 38.34 -20.93
C CYS A 703 -17.03 39.46 -21.94
N ASP A 704 -16.18 40.48 -21.98
CA ASP A 704 -16.27 41.58 -22.95
C ASP A 704 -16.06 41.05 -24.38
N TRP A 705 -15.01 40.25 -24.62
CA TRP A 705 -14.77 39.62 -25.93
C TRP A 705 -15.89 38.65 -26.36
N LEU A 706 -16.43 37.84 -25.44
CA LEU A 706 -17.52 36.91 -25.77
C LEU A 706 -18.86 37.61 -26.02
N SER A 707 -19.14 38.73 -25.32
CA SER A 707 -20.41 39.47 -25.48
C SER A 707 -20.53 40.14 -26.85
N ASP A 708 -19.41 40.56 -27.44
CA ASP A 708 -19.38 41.23 -28.74
C ASP A 708 -19.56 40.25 -29.93
N THR A 709 -19.31 38.95 -29.72
CA THR A 709 -19.37 37.92 -30.79
C THR A 709 -20.55 36.97 -30.65
N LEU A 710 -20.91 36.54 -29.43
CA LEU A 710 -21.91 35.47 -29.22
C LEU A 710 -23.35 35.97 -29.05
N THR A 711 -23.57 37.27 -28.80
CA THR A 711 -24.91 37.86 -28.68
C THR A 711 -25.08 39.02 -29.67
N PRO A 712 -25.82 38.84 -30.79
CA PRO A 712 -26.09 39.96 -31.70
C PRO A 712 -26.96 41.00 -30.97
N LYS A 713 -26.43 42.20 -30.75
CA LYS A 713 -27.26 43.31 -30.25
C LYS A 713 -28.32 43.64 -31.32
N LYS A 714 -29.59 43.30 -31.07
CA LYS A 714 -30.71 43.96 -31.74
C LYS A 714 -30.57 45.46 -31.45
N SER A 715 -30.40 46.26 -32.51
CA SER A 715 -30.20 47.70 -32.42
C SER A 715 -31.43 48.37 -31.80
N VAL A 716 -31.42 48.58 -30.49
CA VAL A 716 -32.30 49.55 -29.85
C VAL A 716 -31.50 50.84 -29.73
N LYS A 717 -31.83 51.80 -30.59
CA LYS A 717 -31.38 53.19 -30.45
C LYS A 717 -32.04 53.75 -29.20
N THR A 718 -31.29 53.87 -28.11
CA THR A 718 -31.59 54.84 -27.05
C THR A 718 -30.35 55.68 -26.78
N SER A 719 -30.53 56.97 -27.02
CA SER A 719 -29.51 58.01 -26.93
C SER A 719 -29.26 58.40 -25.48
N GLU A 720 -28.11 58.02 -24.92
CA GLU A 720 -27.50 58.78 -23.83
C GLU A 720 -25.98 58.86 -24.03
N ARG A 721 -25.50 60.08 -24.30
CA ARG A 721 -24.09 60.45 -24.41
C ARG A 721 -23.41 60.24 -23.05
N ARG A 722 -22.51 59.25 -22.97
CA ARG A 722 -21.36 59.29 -22.05
C ARG A 722 -20.08 59.13 -22.85
N VAL A 723 -19.21 60.13 -22.79
CA VAL A 723 -17.89 60.15 -23.42
C VAL A 723 -17.04 59.05 -22.78
N ARG A 724 -16.74 57.98 -23.54
CA ARG A 724 -15.69 57.01 -23.25
C ARG A 724 -14.68 57.03 -24.40
N ILE A 725 -13.41 57.14 -24.05
CA ILE A 725 -12.26 57.09 -24.97
C ILE A 725 -12.39 55.83 -25.82
N HIS A 726 -12.55 56.02 -27.13
CA HIS A 726 -12.59 54.94 -28.12
C HIS A 726 -11.15 54.45 -28.36
N VAL A 727 -10.72 53.44 -27.60
CA VAL A 727 -9.73 52.50 -28.13
C VAL A 727 -10.53 51.48 -28.92
N THR A 728 -10.26 51.36 -30.23
CA THR A 728 -10.87 50.37 -31.12
C THR A 728 -10.68 48.97 -30.53
N GLN A 729 -11.71 48.45 -29.86
CA GLN A 729 -11.72 47.12 -29.26
C GLN A 729 -11.89 46.11 -30.38
N GLU A 730 -10.79 45.46 -30.78
CA GLU A 730 -10.88 44.23 -31.56
C GLU A 730 -11.35 43.11 -30.63
N SER A 731 -12.50 42.50 -30.93
CA SER A 731 -13.01 41.36 -30.17
C SER A 731 -12.16 40.12 -30.46
N LYS A 732 -11.72 39.40 -29.42
CA LYS A 732 -10.85 38.22 -29.50
C LYS A 732 -11.51 36.98 -28.88
N PRO A 733 -12.55 36.41 -29.52
CA PRO A 733 -13.35 35.31 -28.96
C PRO A 733 -12.57 33.99 -28.83
N GLU A 734 -11.62 33.71 -29.73
CA GLU A 734 -10.77 32.52 -29.66
C GLU A 734 -9.83 32.56 -28.45
N LEU A 735 -9.17 33.70 -28.24
CA LEU A 735 -8.29 33.92 -27.08
C LEU A 735 -9.07 33.93 -25.76
N ALA A 736 -10.32 34.42 -25.76
CA ALA A 736 -11.22 34.31 -24.61
C ALA A 736 -11.46 32.83 -24.20
N ILE A 737 -11.70 31.97 -25.18
CA ILE A 737 -11.88 30.52 -24.96
C ILE A 737 -10.57 29.90 -24.44
N ASP A 738 -9.43 30.24 -25.04
CA ASP A 738 -8.11 29.75 -24.59
C ASP A 738 -7.84 30.08 -23.12
N TYR A 739 -8.18 31.30 -22.68
CA TYR A 739 -7.98 31.73 -21.30
C TYR A 739 -8.87 30.96 -20.31
N ILE A 740 -10.15 30.77 -20.64
CA ILE A 740 -11.06 29.99 -19.78
C ILE A 740 -10.66 28.52 -19.75
N GLU A 741 -10.28 27.95 -20.88
CA GLU A 741 -9.82 26.58 -20.96
C GLU A 741 -8.56 26.37 -20.12
N TYR A 742 -7.59 27.28 -20.20
CA TYR A 742 -6.39 27.24 -19.35
C TYR A 742 -6.74 27.31 -17.86
N LEU A 743 -7.64 28.23 -17.47
CA LEU A 743 -8.10 28.39 -16.10
C LEU A 743 -8.79 27.13 -15.56
N LEU A 744 -9.65 26.48 -16.35
CA LEU A 744 -10.38 25.28 -15.92
C LEU A 744 -9.52 24.02 -15.90
N THR A 745 -8.48 23.95 -16.73
CA THR A 745 -7.61 22.77 -16.84
C THR A 745 -6.58 22.69 -15.72
N HIS A 746 -6.14 23.84 -15.17
CA HIS A 746 -5.12 23.89 -14.11
C HIS A 746 -5.76 23.98 -12.71
N PRO A 747 -5.53 23.03 -11.78
CA PRO A 747 -6.25 22.94 -10.51
C PRO A 747 -6.25 24.23 -9.66
N ILE A 748 -5.07 24.85 -9.46
CA ILE A 748 -4.94 26.08 -8.66
C ILE A 748 -5.71 27.23 -9.32
N ASN A 749 -5.61 27.36 -10.64
CA ASN A 749 -6.28 28.41 -11.39
C ASN A 749 -7.80 28.22 -11.41
N ARG A 750 -8.25 26.95 -11.48
CA ARG A 750 -9.66 26.59 -11.40
C ARG A 750 -10.24 26.98 -10.05
N ASP A 751 -9.54 26.70 -8.96
CA ASP A 751 -9.98 27.09 -7.62
C ASP A 751 -10.08 28.62 -7.49
N CYS A 752 -9.11 29.35 -8.07
CA CYS A 752 -9.14 30.81 -8.15
C CYS A 752 -10.35 31.31 -8.97
N LEU A 753 -10.57 30.77 -10.18
CA LEU A 753 -11.71 31.14 -11.03
C LEU A 753 -13.04 30.91 -10.30
N LEU A 754 -13.18 29.75 -9.66
CA LEU A 754 -14.39 29.41 -8.93
C LEU A 754 -14.59 30.27 -7.68
N SER A 755 -13.55 30.92 -7.14
CA SER A 755 -13.66 31.85 -5.99
C SER A 755 -14.28 33.21 -6.34
N VAL A 756 -14.41 33.52 -7.63
CA VAL A 756 -15.04 34.76 -8.12
C VAL A 756 -16.53 34.79 -7.75
N PRO A 757 -17.14 35.98 -7.50
CA PRO A 757 -18.56 36.08 -7.16
C PRO A 757 -19.49 35.34 -8.12
N LYS A 758 -20.44 34.56 -7.57
CA LYS A 758 -21.42 33.72 -8.29
C LYS A 758 -22.11 34.44 -9.45
N LYS A 759 -22.46 35.73 -9.28
CA LYS A 759 -23.08 36.56 -10.34
C LYS A 759 -22.22 36.66 -11.61
N LYS A 760 -20.90 36.77 -11.47
CA LYS A 760 -19.97 36.83 -12.61
C LYS A 760 -19.81 35.46 -13.27
N LEU A 761 -19.77 34.38 -12.50
CA LEU A 761 -19.72 33.00 -13.02
C LEU A 761 -21.01 32.65 -13.80
N LYS A 762 -22.18 33.01 -13.28
CA LYS A 762 -23.47 32.87 -13.99
C LYS A 762 -23.51 33.69 -15.28
N LYS A 763 -22.92 34.90 -15.29
CA LYS A 763 -22.78 35.71 -16.52
C LYS A 763 -21.92 34.99 -17.57
N LEU A 764 -20.76 34.45 -17.17
CA LEU A 764 -19.90 33.69 -18.07
C LEU A 764 -20.61 32.44 -18.63
N LEU A 765 -21.29 31.68 -17.76
CA LEU A 765 -22.05 30.51 -18.16
C LEU A 765 -23.13 30.85 -19.19
N LYS A 766 -23.88 31.94 -18.98
CA LYS A 766 -24.90 32.44 -19.92
C LYS A 766 -24.31 32.89 -21.26
N LEU A 767 -23.11 33.48 -21.27
CA LEU A 767 -22.43 33.84 -22.51
C LEU A 767 -21.98 32.60 -23.28
N LEU A 768 -21.43 31.60 -22.60
CA LEU A 768 -21.04 30.33 -23.22
C LEU A 768 -22.25 29.54 -23.72
N SER A 769 -23.41 29.62 -23.05
CA SER A 769 -24.63 28.92 -23.51
C SER A 769 -25.16 29.45 -24.84
N ALA A 770 -24.84 30.69 -25.22
CA ALA A 770 -25.19 31.24 -26.55
C ALA A 770 -24.53 30.48 -27.71
N ALA A 771 -23.49 29.67 -27.43
CA ALA A 771 -22.92 28.75 -28.40
C ALA A 771 -23.95 27.75 -28.97
N LYS A 772 -24.99 27.38 -28.19
CA LYS A 772 -26.07 26.50 -28.67
C LYS A 772 -26.84 27.11 -29.83
N GLU A 773 -27.17 28.41 -29.75
CA GLU A 773 -27.90 29.13 -30.82
C GLU A 773 -27.05 29.24 -32.09
N ILE A 774 -25.73 29.45 -31.94
CA ILE A 774 -24.80 29.51 -33.06
C ILE A 774 -24.67 28.14 -33.74
N LEU A 775 -24.50 27.08 -32.95
CA LEU A 775 -24.40 25.71 -33.46
C LEU A 775 -25.71 25.27 -34.14
N ASP A 776 -26.88 25.63 -33.58
CA ASP A 776 -28.19 25.41 -34.20
C ASP A 776 -28.32 26.12 -35.55
N SER A 777 -27.85 27.37 -35.64
CA SER A 777 -27.82 28.12 -36.90
C SER A 777 -26.87 27.51 -37.94
N ILE A 778 -25.72 26.95 -37.51
CA ILE A 778 -24.76 26.27 -38.38
C ILE A 778 -25.34 24.95 -38.92
N LEU A 779 -26.11 24.23 -38.11
CA LEU A 779 -26.78 23.00 -38.54
C LEU A 779 -27.91 23.27 -39.55
N LYS A 780 -28.60 24.42 -39.42
CA LYS A 780 -29.76 24.81 -40.26
C LYS A 780 -29.40 25.57 -41.56
N ALA A 781 -28.19 26.09 -41.70
CA ALA A 781 -27.82 26.94 -42.84
C ALA A 781 -27.40 26.11 -44.07
N THR A 782 -28.08 26.30 -45.21
CA THR A 782 -27.81 25.56 -46.48
C THR A 782 -26.88 26.25 -47.47
N ASP A 783 -26.59 27.55 -47.35
CA ASP A 783 -25.38 28.15 -47.94
C ASP A 783 -25.16 29.60 -47.49
N ALA A 784 -23.88 29.96 -47.34
CA ALA A 784 -23.26 31.29 -47.27
C ALA A 784 -24.14 32.48 -46.77
N GLY A 785 -24.37 32.57 -45.46
CA GLY A 785 -24.88 33.77 -44.80
C GLY A 785 -24.03 34.14 -43.59
N SER A 786 -23.33 35.28 -43.67
CA SER A 786 -22.36 35.81 -42.71
C SER A 786 -22.85 35.89 -41.26
N GLY A 787 -22.11 35.28 -40.32
CA GLY A 787 -22.30 35.45 -38.87
C GLY A 787 -21.03 35.13 -38.07
N SER A 788 -20.17 36.14 -37.88
CA SER A 788 -18.95 36.35 -37.05
C SER A 788 -18.20 35.26 -36.23
N CYS A 789 -18.62 34.00 -36.10
CA CYS A 789 -17.97 33.00 -35.25
C CYS A 789 -17.67 31.69 -36.01
N ASN A 790 -16.41 31.22 -35.92
CA ASN A 790 -15.94 29.98 -36.53
C ASN A 790 -16.58 28.75 -35.85
N GLN A 791 -16.92 27.70 -36.63
CA GLN A 791 -17.47 26.43 -36.15
C GLN A 791 -16.66 25.84 -34.98
N ALA A 792 -15.33 25.88 -35.08
CA ALA A 792 -14.43 25.37 -34.03
C ALA A 792 -14.57 26.16 -32.72
N THR A 793 -14.71 27.47 -32.80
CA THR A 793 -14.89 28.40 -31.67
C THR A 793 -16.23 28.16 -30.98
N GLY A 794 -17.31 27.96 -31.76
CA GLY A 794 -18.62 27.60 -31.23
C GLY A 794 -18.63 26.25 -30.49
N LEU A 795 -17.97 25.23 -31.05
CA LEU A 795 -17.85 23.91 -30.42
C LEU A 795 -17.04 23.95 -29.12
N ARG A 796 -15.90 24.66 -29.11
CA ARG A 796 -15.09 24.84 -27.89
C ARG A 796 -15.85 25.61 -26.82
N ALA A 797 -16.58 26.66 -27.18
CA ALA A 797 -17.43 27.40 -26.25
C ALA A 797 -18.54 26.52 -25.65
N PHE A 798 -19.18 25.67 -26.47
CA PHE A 798 -20.17 24.67 -26.01
C PHE A 798 -19.54 23.65 -25.05
N SER A 799 -18.36 23.12 -25.37
CA SER A 799 -17.63 22.22 -24.47
C SER A 799 -17.29 22.90 -23.13
N LEU A 800 -16.84 24.15 -23.15
CA LEU A 800 -16.57 24.94 -21.93
C LEU A 800 -17.84 25.25 -21.14
N PHE A 801 -18.98 25.51 -21.79
CA PHE A 801 -20.29 25.64 -21.12
C PHE A 801 -20.61 24.37 -20.33
N CYS A 802 -20.48 23.21 -20.98
CA CYS A 802 -20.73 21.91 -20.39
C CYS A 802 -19.77 21.62 -19.21
N ARG A 803 -18.45 21.82 -19.38
CA ARG A 803 -17.43 21.66 -18.33
C ARG A 803 -17.64 22.61 -17.15
N LEU A 804 -17.91 23.89 -17.42
CA LEU A 804 -18.12 24.90 -16.37
C LEU A 804 -19.38 24.57 -15.54
N SER A 805 -20.45 24.07 -16.17
CA SER A 805 -21.66 23.64 -15.46
C SER A 805 -21.36 22.59 -14.38
N ILE A 806 -20.47 21.62 -14.67
CA ILE A 806 -20.04 20.61 -13.69
C ILE A 806 -19.22 21.24 -12.57
N HIS A 807 -18.25 22.10 -12.90
CA HIS A 807 -17.43 22.74 -11.88
C HIS A 807 -18.26 23.62 -10.94
N LEU A 808 -19.32 24.25 -11.46
CA LEU A 808 -20.30 24.98 -10.65
C LEU A 808 -21.17 24.02 -9.82
N GLN A 809 -21.64 22.90 -10.39
CA GLN A 809 -22.37 21.86 -9.65
C GLN A 809 -21.53 21.35 -8.48
N ASN A 810 -20.26 21.01 -8.71
CA ASN A 810 -19.37 20.48 -7.69
C ASN A 810 -19.08 21.49 -6.57
N LYS A 811 -19.02 22.78 -6.89
CA LYS A 811 -18.73 23.82 -5.91
C LYS A 811 -19.95 24.30 -5.12
N PHE A 812 -21.11 24.35 -5.76
CA PHE A 812 -22.33 24.97 -5.21
C PHE A 812 -23.45 23.94 -4.95
N SER A 813 -23.15 22.64 -4.93
CA SER A 813 -24.12 21.55 -4.69
C SER A 813 -24.87 21.71 -3.37
N GLU A 814 -24.20 22.20 -2.32
CA GLU A 814 -24.77 22.43 -0.99
C GLU A 814 -25.73 23.63 -0.94
N GLU A 815 -25.68 24.54 -1.92
CA GLU A 815 -26.50 25.75 -1.98
C GLU A 815 -27.87 25.54 -2.67
N GLY A 816 -28.23 24.31 -3.03
CA GLY A 816 -29.53 23.95 -3.59
C GLY A 816 -29.77 24.37 -5.04
N GLU A 817 -28.74 24.78 -5.78
CA GLU A 817 -28.85 25.06 -7.22
C GLU A 817 -28.42 23.87 -8.07
N ASP A 818 -29.33 23.44 -8.96
CA ASP A 818 -29.15 22.27 -9.81
C ASP A 818 -28.57 22.68 -11.18
N TYR A 819 -27.23 22.74 -11.28
CA TYR A 819 -26.54 22.90 -12.57
C TYR A 819 -26.51 21.59 -13.37
N LEU A 820 -26.85 20.45 -12.76
CA LEU A 820 -27.04 19.18 -13.47
C LEU A 820 -28.30 19.24 -14.35
N LEU A 821 -29.34 19.98 -13.93
CA LEU A 821 -30.51 20.30 -14.75
C LEU A 821 -30.14 20.94 -16.09
N LEU A 822 -29.15 21.85 -16.10
CA LEU A 822 -28.69 22.48 -17.34
C LEU A 822 -28.07 21.47 -18.31
N LEU A 823 -27.38 20.45 -17.81
CA LEU A 823 -26.87 19.35 -18.64
C LEU A 823 -27.99 18.41 -19.13
N LYS A 824 -29.03 18.19 -18.32
CA LYS A 824 -30.24 17.46 -18.73
C LYS A 824 -30.99 18.18 -19.84
N GLU A 825 -31.24 19.47 -19.68
CA GLU A 825 -31.83 20.34 -20.71
C GLU A 825 -30.98 20.38 -21.99
N THR A 826 -29.65 20.31 -21.84
CA THR A 826 -28.73 20.21 -22.98
C THR A 826 -28.87 18.89 -23.72
N GLY A 827 -29.04 17.77 -23.00
CA GLY A 827 -29.33 16.46 -23.59
C GLY A 827 -30.63 16.47 -24.40
N ALA A 828 -31.71 17.02 -23.82
CA ALA A 828 -33.00 17.15 -24.52
C ALA A 828 -32.92 18.06 -25.75
N TRP A 829 -32.10 19.12 -25.71
CA TRP A 829 -31.81 19.95 -26.88
C TRP A 829 -31.05 19.17 -27.96
N ILE A 830 -30.07 18.34 -27.61
CA ILE A 830 -29.35 17.48 -28.55
C ILE A 830 -30.32 16.51 -29.24
N GLU A 831 -31.17 15.82 -28.48
CA GLU A 831 -32.17 14.89 -29.02
C GLU A 831 -33.14 15.57 -30.00
N SER A 832 -33.62 16.76 -29.65
CA SER A 832 -34.65 17.45 -30.44
C SER A 832 -34.10 18.25 -31.62
N GLN A 833 -32.90 18.83 -31.52
CA GLN A 833 -32.35 19.75 -32.52
C GLN A 833 -31.10 19.23 -33.24
N VAL A 834 -30.32 18.29 -32.67
CA VAL A 834 -29.05 17.83 -33.27
C VAL A 834 -29.18 16.45 -33.91
N VAL A 835 -29.82 15.48 -33.22
CA VAL A 835 -30.03 14.12 -33.73
C VAL A 835 -30.77 14.06 -35.08
N PRO A 836 -31.80 14.89 -35.37
CA PRO A 836 -32.46 14.88 -36.68
C PRO A 836 -31.53 15.12 -37.87
N PHE A 837 -30.45 15.90 -37.68
CA PHE A 837 -29.45 16.14 -38.73
C PHE A 837 -28.52 14.95 -38.98
N MET A 838 -28.44 13.99 -38.04
CA MET A 838 -27.76 12.71 -38.26
C MET A 838 -28.61 11.73 -39.09
N LEU A 839 -29.93 11.93 -39.14
CA LEU A 839 -30.88 11.10 -39.89
C LEU A 839 -31.06 11.57 -41.36
N SER A 840 -30.83 12.85 -41.64
CA SER A 840 -31.11 13.46 -42.96
C SER A 840 -29.98 13.37 -43.99
N SER A 841 -28.82 12.78 -43.66
CA SER A 841 -27.60 12.84 -44.50
C SER A 841 -27.53 11.80 -45.65
N ASP A 842 -28.63 11.14 -45.99
CA ASP A 842 -28.67 10.02 -46.95
C ASP A 842 -29.18 10.40 -48.37
N GLN A 843 -29.32 11.69 -48.70
CA GLN A 843 -29.52 12.07 -50.10
C GLN A 843 -28.17 12.15 -50.82
N GLU A 844 -28.01 11.40 -51.92
CA GLU A 844 -26.80 11.21 -52.74
C GLU A 844 -26.19 12.49 -53.37
N ASP A 845 -26.59 13.69 -52.95
CA ASP A 845 -26.03 14.95 -53.42
C ASP A 845 -25.19 15.64 -52.31
N GLY A 846 -23.87 15.49 -52.37
CA GLY A 846 -22.88 16.54 -52.05
C GLY A 846 -22.80 17.20 -50.66
N ILE A 847 -23.62 16.88 -49.65
CA ILE A 847 -23.64 17.63 -48.36
C ILE A 847 -22.89 16.86 -47.25
N SER A 848 -21.55 16.86 -47.29
CA SER A 848 -20.69 16.16 -46.31
C SER A 848 -20.27 16.98 -45.07
N LYS A 849 -20.62 18.27 -44.98
CA LYS A 849 -20.12 19.17 -43.92
C LYS A 849 -20.97 19.22 -42.65
N HIS A 850 -22.30 19.07 -42.73
CA HIS A 850 -23.19 19.23 -41.56
C HIS A 850 -23.20 18.00 -40.64
N SER A 851 -22.98 16.79 -41.16
CA SER A 851 -22.97 15.56 -40.35
C SER A 851 -21.82 15.51 -39.33
N ASN A 852 -20.64 16.04 -39.70
CA ASN A 852 -19.46 16.10 -38.82
C ASN A 852 -19.69 17.07 -37.63
N VAL A 853 -20.45 18.15 -37.81
CA VAL A 853 -20.76 19.10 -36.73
C VAL A 853 -21.64 18.46 -35.67
N SER A 854 -22.70 17.75 -36.08
CA SER A 854 -23.60 17.05 -35.15
C SER A 854 -22.87 15.99 -34.32
N GLU A 855 -21.99 15.21 -34.95
CA GLU A 855 -21.15 14.20 -34.28
C GLU A 855 -20.26 14.85 -33.22
N LEU A 856 -19.57 15.95 -33.55
CA LEU A 856 -18.69 16.66 -32.63
C LEU A 856 -19.44 17.29 -31.44
N ILE A 857 -20.65 17.82 -31.65
CA ILE A 857 -21.50 18.35 -30.57
C ILE A 857 -21.85 17.23 -29.57
N ILE A 858 -22.29 16.08 -30.09
CA ILE A 858 -22.68 14.92 -29.28
C ILE A 858 -21.47 14.37 -28.53
N GLN A 859 -20.32 14.21 -29.19
CA GLN A 859 -19.08 13.76 -28.55
C GLN A 859 -18.63 14.71 -27.43
N ALA A 860 -18.69 16.02 -27.64
CA ALA A 860 -18.33 17.02 -26.62
C ALA A 860 -19.24 16.92 -25.38
N TYR A 861 -20.54 16.70 -25.59
CA TYR A 861 -21.51 16.50 -24.49
C TYR A 861 -21.28 15.15 -23.78
N LEU A 862 -21.18 14.05 -24.52
CA LEU A 862 -20.96 12.71 -23.95
C LEU A 862 -19.66 12.64 -23.14
N THR A 863 -18.60 13.31 -23.58
CA THR A 863 -17.32 13.36 -22.86
C THR A 863 -17.48 14.00 -21.48
N VAL A 864 -18.22 15.11 -21.43
CA VAL A 864 -18.55 15.82 -20.19
C VAL A 864 -19.42 14.94 -19.29
N CYS A 865 -20.49 14.34 -19.82
CA CYS A 865 -21.38 13.48 -19.03
C CYS A 865 -20.66 12.23 -18.48
N LYS A 866 -19.74 11.65 -19.27
CA LYS A 866 -18.83 10.60 -18.81
C LYS A 866 -17.99 11.08 -17.62
N ASP A 867 -17.38 12.25 -17.72
CA ASP A 867 -16.58 12.83 -16.62
C ASP A 867 -17.44 13.11 -15.36
N VAL A 868 -18.70 13.55 -15.51
CA VAL A 868 -19.66 13.74 -14.39
C VAL A 868 -19.88 12.44 -13.60
N ILE A 869 -20.05 11.33 -14.31
CA ILE A 869 -20.30 10.03 -13.72
C ILE A 869 -19.02 9.52 -13.03
N MET A 870 -17.88 9.64 -13.70
CA MET A 870 -16.56 9.29 -13.17
C MET A 870 -16.26 9.98 -11.84
N VAL A 871 -16.66 11.26 -11.67
CA VAL A 871 -16.45 12.01 -10.43
C VAL A 871 -17.58 11.85 -9.40
N GLY A 872 -18.57 11.00 -9.67
CA GLY A 872 -19.66 10.67 -8.74
C GLY A 872 -20.76 11.73 -8.62
N LEU A 873 -20.85 12.69 -9.56
CA LEU A 873 -21.87 13.74 -9.54
C LEU A 873 -23.15 13.38 -10.32
N GLY A 874 -23.11 12.31 -11.13
CA GLY A 874 -24.24 11.85 -11.94
C GLY A 874 -25.10 10.82 -11.19
N ASN A 875 -26.27 11.24 -10.71
CA ASN A 875 -27.23 10.34 -10.05
C ASN A 875 -27.88 9.32 -11.03
N LEU A 876 -28.55 8.29 -10.50
CA LEU A 876 -29.18 7.24 -11.31
C LEU A 876 -30.13 7.79 -12.37
N THR A 877 -30.91 8.82 -12.05
CA THR A 877 -31.80 9.49 -13.01
C THR A 877 -31.03 10.13 -14.17
N PHE A 878 -29.91 10.78 -13.89
CA PHE A 878 -29.05 11.36 -14.93
C PHE A 878 -28.37 10.28 -15.78
N GLN A 879 -27.92 9.18 -15.16
CA GLN A 879 -27.33 8.04 -15.87
C GLN A 879 -28.36 7.40 -16.82
N ALA A 880 -29.61 7.20 -16.38
CA ALA A 880 -30.68 6.66 -17.21
C ALA A 880 -30.98 7.58 -18.41
N GLN A 881 -31.13 8.89 -18.18
CA GLN A 881 -31.35 9.86 -19.26
C GLN A 881 -30.19 9.91 -20.26
N LEU A 882 -28.95 9.77 -19.78
CA LEU A 882 -27.77 9.69 -20.65
C LEU A 882 -27.80 8.44 -21.53
N LEU A 883 -28.25 7.30 -20.99
CA LEU A 883 -28.39 6.05 -21.73
C LEU A 883 -29.51 6.13 -22.78
N ASP A 884 -30.67 6.71 -22.44
CA ASP A 884 -31.79 6.91 -23.37
C ASP A 884 -31.37 7.81 -24.56
N MET A 885 -30.65 8.88 -24.26
CA MET A 885 -30.08 9.77 -25.28
C MET A 885 -29.00 9.06 -26.10
N GLY A 886 -28.08 8.36 -25.45
CA GLY A 886 -27.04 7.56 -26.11
C GLY A 886 -27.63 6.49 -27.03
N LEU A 887 -28.75 5.88 -26.63
CA LEU A 887 -29.51 4.92 -27.43
C LEU A 887 -30.12 5.59 -28.66
N SER A 888 -30.73 6.77 -28.51
CA SER A 888 -31.29 7.55 -29.62
C SER A 888 -30.21 7.93 -30.65
N VAL A 889 -29.01 8.26 -30.18
CA VAL A 889 -27.85 8.57 -31.04
C VAL A 889 -27.35 7.34 -31.77
N ILE A 890 -27.10 6.22 -31.06
CA ILE A 890 -26.46 5.03 -31.63
C ILE A 890 -27.35 4.29 -32.65
N GLN A 891 -28.66 4.51 -32.57
CA GLN A 891 -29.64 4.00 -33.53
C GLN A 891 -29.59 4.71 -34.89
N THR A 892 -28.98 5.90 -34.97
CA THR A 892 -28.76 6.60 -36.25
C THR A 892 -27.65 5.94 -37.08
N GLU A 893 -27.68 6.08 -38.41
CA GLU A 893 -26.69 5.46 -39.30
C GLU A 893 -25.25 5.96 -39.06
N ARG A 894 -25.10 7.20 -38.61
CA ARG A 894 -23.80 7.82 -38.25
C ARG A 894 -23.49 7.80 -36.75
N GLY A 895 -24.36 7.22 -35.93
CA GLY A 895 -24.17 7.13 -34.48
C GLY A 895 -22.91 6.37 -34.06
N GLY A 896 -22.37 5.52 -34.95
CA GLY A 896 -21.15 4.76 -34.73
C GLY A 896 -19.93 5.63 -34.37
N PHE A 897 -19.83 6.85 -34.90
CA PHE A 897 -18.73 7.78 -34.58
C PHE A 897 -18.78 8.31 -33.14
N CYS A 898 -19.93 8.19 -32.45
CA CYS A 898 -20.07 8.51 -31.03
C CYS A 898 -19.80 7.30 -30.12
N ALA A 899 -19.67 6.09 -30.68
CA ALA A 899 -19.49 4.86 -29.92
C ALA A 899 -18.24 4.84 -29.00
N PRO A 900 -17.06 5.39 -29.38
CA PRO A 900 -15.90 5.39 -28.49
C PRO A 900 -16.16 6.11 -27.16
N VAL A 901 -16.77 7.30 -27.20
CA VAL A 901 -17.08 8.09 -26.00
C VAL A 901 -18.21 7.43 -25.20
N LEU A 902 -19.21 6.87 -25.89
CA LEU A 902 -20.31 6.17 -25.26
C LEU A 902 -19.84 4.92 -24.51
N LEU A 903 -18.92 4.13 -25.07
CA LEU A 903 -18.32 2.96 -24.40
C LEU A 903 -17.58 3.35 -23.12
N TYR A 904 -16.86 4.48 -23.13
CA TYR A 904 -16.29 5.02 -21.90
C TYR A 904 -17.38 5.43 -20.90
N ALA A 905 -18.48 6.03 -21.35
CA ALA A 905 -19.60 6.37 -20.46
C ALA A 905 -20.23 5.11 -19.84
N LEU A 906 -20.44 4.05 -20.62
CA LEU A 906 -20.94 2.76 -20.12
C LEU A 906 -20.01 2.17 -19.05
N LYS A 907 -18.69 2.25 -19.27
CA LYS A 907 -17.67 1.82 -18.30
C LYS A 907 -17.81 2.59 -16.99
N GLU A 908 -17.86 3.93 -17.05
CA GLU A 908 -17.99 4.77 -15.85
C GLU A 908 -19.33 4.55 -15.13
N ILE A 909 -20.42 4.26 -15.85
CA ILE A 909 -21.72 3.93 -15.23
C ILE A 909 -21.61 2.64 -14.41
N ILE A 910 -21.00 1.57 -14.96
CA ILE A 910 -20.78 0.31 -14.24
C ILE A 910 -19.93 0.56 -12.98
N GLU A 911 -18.86 1.35 -13.10
CA GLU A 911 -17.98 1.67 -11.98
C GLU A 911 -18.68 2.53 -10.91
N ALA A 912 -19.52 3.49 -11.31
CA ALA A 912 -20.24 4.38 -10.40
C ALA A 912 -21.36 3.67 -9.62
N SER A 913 -22.15 2.80 -10.27
CA SER A 913 -23.26 2.07 -9.62
C SER A 913 -22.79 1.17 -8.46
N LEU A 914 -21.51 0.80 -8.41
CA LEU A 914 -20.92 -0.01 -7.35
C LEU A 914 -20.61 0.78 -6.07
N THR A 915 -20.33 2.08 -6.18
CA THR A 915 -20.07 2.93 -4.99
C THR A 915 -21.33 3.20 -4.17
N ALA A 916 -22.51 2.98 -4.75
CA ALA A 916 -23.80 3.27 -4.13
C ALA A 916 -24.33 2.17 -3.18
N ASN A 917 -23.74 0.96 -3.14
CA ASN A 917 -24.10 -0.15 -2.23
C ASN A 917 -25.63 -0.44 -2.10
N THR A 918 -26.38 -0.33 -3.20
CA THR A 918 -27.82 -0.58 -3.20
C THR A 918 -28.22 -1.51 -4.33
N GLU A 919 -28.52 -2.77 -4.03
CA GLU A 919 -29.27 -3.66 -4.91
C GLU A 919 -30.73 -3.18 -4.96
N THR A 920 -31.02 -2.29 -5.90
CA THR A 920 -32.36 -1.75 -6.15
C THR A 920 -32.81 -2.07 -7.57
N ASP A 921 -34.11 -2.24 -7.80
CA ASP A 921 -34.71 -2.45 -9.13
C ASP A 921 -34.30 -1.35 -10.13
N GLU A 922 -34.05 -0.12 -9.66
CA GLU A 922 -33.56 1.00 -10.47
C GLU A 922 -32.16 0.73 -11.08
N VAL A 923 -31.27 0.08 -10.32
CA VAL A 923 -29.92 -0.30 -10.77
C VAL A 923 -29.99 -1.46 -11.75
N ALA A 924 -30.90 -2.42 -11.54
CA ALA A 924 -31.14 -3.50 -12.49
C ALA A 924 -31.65 -2.99 -13.85
N ASN A 925 -32.59 -2.03 -13.84
CA ASN A 925 -33.08 -1.37 -15.06
C ASN A 925 -31.97 -0.60 -15.76
N LEU A 926 -31.12 0.10 -15.01
CA LEU A 926 -29.96 0.80 -15.56
C LEU A 926 -28.98 -0.15 -16.24
N PHE A 927 -28.68 -1.29 -15.61
CA PHE A 927 -27.82 -2.32 -16.16
C PHE A 927 -28.37 -2.99 -17.43
N HIS A 928 -29.68 -3.20 -17.49
CA HIS A 928 -30.34 -3.62 -18.72
C HIS A 928 -30.19 -2.57 -19.84
N ALA A 929 -30.33 -1.28 -19.51
CA ALA A 929 -30.09 -0.19 -20.46
C ALA A 929 -28.63 -0.14 -20.93
N VAL A 930 -27.65 -0.35 -20.04
CA VAL A 930 -26.21 -0.45 -20.40
C VAL A 930 -25.97 -1.58 -21.41
N GLN A 931 -26.51 -2.77 -21.15
CA GLN A 931 -26.41 -3.91 -22.08
C GLN A 931 -27.05 -3.58 -23.44
N THR A 932 -28.24 -2.96 -23.43
CA THR A 932 -28.97 -2.58 -24.65
C THR A 932 -28.17 -1.59 -25.49
N VAL A 933 -27.62 -0.54 -24.87
CA VAL A 933 -26.81 0.47 -25.55
C VAL A 933 -25.52 -0.16 -26.10
N PHE A 934 -24.86 -1.02 -25.33
CA PHE A 934 -23.68 -1.77 -25.78
C PHE A 934 -23.97 -2.61 -27.03
N GLN A 935 -25.06 -3.38 -27.00
CA GLN A 935 -25.50 -4.19 -28.14
C GLN A 935 -25.75 -3.33 -29.37
N LYS A 936 -26.49 -2.22 -29.22
CA LYS A 936 -26.77 -1.32 -30.35
C LYS A 936 -25.52 -0.61 -30.87
N ALA A 937 -24.52 -0.32 -30.03
CA ALA A 937 -23.23 0.20 -30.46
C ALA A 937 -22.48 -0.79 -31.36
N LEU A 938 -22.40 -2.06 -30.96
CA LEU A 938 -21.76 -3.09 -31.79
C LEU A 938 -22.55 -3.38 -33.07
N GLU A 939 -23.88 -3.44 -33.01
CA GLU A 939 -24.72 -3.57 -34.20
C GLU A 939 -24.51 -2.41 -35.18
N CYS A 940 -24.40 -1.17 -34.69
CA CYS A 940 -24.16 0.02 -35.51
C CYS A 940 -22.82 -0.08 -36.25
N VAL A 941 -21.75 -0.46 -35.55
CA VAL A 941 -20.43 -0.69 -36.14
C VAL A 941 -20.46 -1.80 -37.19
N ALA A 942 -21.12 -2.93 -36.88
CA ALA A 942 -21.26 -4.05 -37.83
C ALA A 942 -22.08 -3.67 -39.08
N ARG A 943 -23.16 -2.91 -38.92
CA ARG A 943 -23.97 -2.40 -40.04
C ARG A 943 -23.16 -1.44 -40.92
N ARG A 944 -22.36 -0.56 -40.34
CA ARG A 944 -21.49 0.36 -41.11
C ARG A 944 -20.43 -0.42 -41.89
N LEU A 945 -19.79 -1.41 -41.26
CA LEU A 945 -18.82 -2.29 -41.93
C LEU A 945 -19.43 -2.99 -43.16
N LYS A 946 -20.71 -3.40 -43.07
CA LYS A 946 -21.43 -4.04 -44.19
C LYS A 946 -21.80 -3.06 -45.31
N LYS A 947 -22.20 -1.82 -44.99
CA LYS A 947 -22.63 -0.81 -45.97
C LYS A 947 -21.45 -0.06 -46.61
N GLN A 948 -20.48 0.38 -45.80
CA GLN A 948 -19.32 1.18 -46.20
C GLN A 948 -18.06 0.66 -45.48
N GLN A 949 -17.34 -0.22 -46.16
CA GLN A 949 -16.26 -1.01 -45.56
C GLN A 949 -15.11 -0.16 -44.98
N GLU A 950 -14.69 0.90 -45.68
CA GLU A 950 -13.57 1.75 -45.24
C GLU A 950 -13.89 2.51 -43.94
N GLU A 951 -15.05 3.15 -43.85
CA GLU A 951 -15.50 3.83 -42.63
C GLU A 951 -15.75 2.85 -41.48
N GLY A 952 -16.29 1.67 -41.78
CA GLY A 952 -16.46 0.60 -40.80
C GLY A 952 -15.14 0.15 -40.17
N ILE A 953 -14.07 0.04 -40.95
CA ILE A 953 -12.72 -0.29 -40.44
C ILE A 953 -12.18 0.84 -39.55
N GLN A 954 -12.37 2.10 -39.95
CA GLN A 954 -11.97 3.25 -39.11
C GLN A 954 -12.69 3.25 -37.76
N LEU A 955 -13.99 2.95 -37.76
CA LEU A 955 -14.77 2.82 -36.52
C LEU A 955 -14.25 1.69 -35.62
N ILE A 956 -13.95 0.52 -36.19
CA ILE A 956 -13.37 -0.63 -35.45
C ILE A 956 -12.06 -0.23 -34.74
N HIS A 957 -11.18 0.52 -35.42
CA HIS A 957 -9.96 1.02 -34.80
C HIS A 957 -10.25 2.03 -33.68
N SER A 958 -11.22 2.92 -33.87
CA SER A 958 -11.57 3.94 -32.88
C SER A 958 -12.15 3.38 -31.58
N ILE A 959 -12.88 2.26 -31.63
CA ILE A 959 -13.49 1.64 -30.46
C ILE A 959 -12.56 0.65 -29.73
N GLN A 960 -11.43 0.24 -30.32
CA GLN A 960 -10.65 -0.89 -29.81
C GLN A 960 -10.16 -0.70 -28.36
N MET A 961 -9.70 0.50 -28.02
CA MET A 961 -9.28 0.84 -26.65
C MET A 961 -10.47 1.01 -25.70
N PRO A 962 -11.49 1.86 -26.00
CA PRO A 962 -12.67 1.99 -25.15
C PRO A 962 -13.40 0.67 -24.87
N LEU A 963 -13.52 -0.18 -25.89
CA LEU A 963 -14.14 -1.50 -25.79
C LEU A 963 -13.36 -2.44 -24.87
N GLY A 964 -12.03 -2.42 -24.97
CA GLY A 964 -11.18 -3.22 -24.08
C GLY A 964 -11.28 -2.80 -22.62
N GLU A 965 -11.32 -1.50 -22.34
CA GLU A 965 -11.50 -0.99 -20.98
C GLU A 965 -12.90 -1.31 -20.42
N PHE A 966 -13.95 -1.17 -21.24
CA PHE A 966 -15.31 -1.56 -20.86
C PHE A 966 -15.41 -3.06 -20.53
N ILE A 967 -14.89 -3.94 -21.38
CA ILE A 967 -14.90 -5.40 -21.15
C ILE A 967 -14.13 -5.76 -19.88
N LEU A 968 -12.98 -5.11 -19.63
CA LEU A 968 -12.22 -5.34 -18.41
C LEU A 968 -12.98 -4.88 -17.15
N ALA A 969 -13.66 -3.73 -17.20
CA ALA A 969 -14.53 -3.28 -16.11
C ALA A 969 -15.63 -4.33 -15.85
N VAL A 970 -16.38 -4.73 -16.88
CA VAL A 970 -17.41 -5.78 -16.77
C VAL A 970 -16.84 -7.08 -16.20
N GLN A 971 -15.64 -7.51 -16.61
CA GLN A 971 -14.99 -8.72 -16.12
C GLN A 971 -14.56 -8.61 -14.64
N CYS A 972 -14.03 -7.46 -14.22
CA CYS A 972 -13.65 -7.22 -12.83
C CYS A 972 -14.85 -7.35 -11.88
N TRP A 973 -16.07 -7.10 -12.39
CA TRP A 973 -17.30 -7.02 -11.60
C TRP A 973 -18.32 -8.13 -11.91
N HIS A 974 -17.88 -9.21 -12.55
CA HIS A 974 -18.74 -10.34 -12.96
C HIS A 974 -19.54 -10.97 -11.80
N SER A 975 -19.04 -10.94 -10.57
CA SER A 975 -19.75 -11.46 -9.39
C SER A 975 -20.92 -10.59 -8.93
N SER A 976 -20.88 -9.29 -9.20
CA SER A 976 -21.86 -8.31 -8.72
C SER A 976 -22.96 -8.03 -9.75
N CYS A 977 -22.68 -8.23 -11.04
CA CYS A 977 -23.62 -7.97 -12.12
C CYS A 977 -23.62 -9.12 -13.15
N PRO A 978 -24.01 -10.35 -12.76
CA PRO A 978 -23.88 -11.54 -13.61
C PRO A 978 -24.69 -11.42 -14.91
N ALA A 979 -25.88 -10.82 -14.88
CA ALA A 979 -26.73 -10.65 -16.06
C ALA A 979 -26.09 -9.75 -17.13
N VAL A 980 -25.45 -8.63 -16.73
CA VAL A 980 -24.74 -7.73 -17.65
C VAL A 980 -23.48 -8.41 -18.17
N HIS A 981 -22.74 -9.09 -17.29
CA HIS A 981 -21.52 -9.81 -17.66
C HIS A 981 -21.81 -10.88 -18.70
N GLN A 982 -22.82 -11.71 -18.48
CA GLN A 982 -23.33 -12.68 -19.45
C GLN A 982 -23.76 -11.99 -20.74
N GLY A 983 -24.67 -11.02 -20.67
CA GLY A 983 -25.21 -10.34 -21.84
C GLY A 983 -24.16 -9.64 -22.73
N VAL A 984 -23.12 -9.06 -22.13
CA VAL A 984 -21.98 -8.48 -22.86
C VAL A 984 -21.19 -9.57 -23.59
N LEU A 985 -20.91 -10.70 -22.92
CA LEU A 985 -20.20 -11.83 -23.54
C LEU A 985 -21.03 -12.48 -24.65
N SER A 986 -22.33 -12.69 -24.47
CA SER A 986 -23.22 -13.24 -25.50
C SER A 986 -23.29 -12.30 -26.72
N THR A 987 -23.34 -10.98 -26.50
CA THR A 987 -23.32 -9.99 -27.60
C THR A 987 -22.00 -10.04 -28.38
N LEU A 988 -20.86 -10.12 -27.70
CA LEU A 988 -19.55 -10.26 -28.34
C LEU A 988 -19.45 -11.56 -29.14
N LEU A 989 -19.92 -12.66 -28.56
CA LEU A 989 -19.94 -13.97 -29.21
C LEU A 989 -20.83 -13.96 -30.45
N ALA A 990 -22.05 -13.44 -30.35
CA ALA A 990 -22.99 -13.31 -31.46
C ALA A 990 -22.41 -12.48 -32.60
N ALA A 991 -21.72 -11.37 -32.30
CA ALA A 991 -21.08 -10.54 -33.32
C ALA A 991 -19.96 -11.28 -34.08
N ILE A 992 -19.10 -12.00 -33.36
CA ILE A 992 -18.01 -12.80 -33.95
C ILE A 992 -18.59 -13.95 -34.80
N VAL A 993 -19.55 -14.71 -34.26
CA VAL A 993 -20.16 -15.83 -34.95
C VAL A 993 -20.90 -15.35 -36.20
N ALA A 994 -21.67 -14.27 -36.13
CA ALA A 994 -22.43 -13.74 -37.25
C ALA A 994 -21.54 -13.28 -38.41
N GLU A 995 -20.42 -12.59 -38.12
CA GLU A 995 -19.51 -12.12 -39.17
C GLU A 995 -18.74 -13.27 -39.83
N ILE A 996 -18.24 -14.24 -39.05
CA ILE A 996 -17.59 -15.42 -39.60
C ILE A 996 -18.59 -16.26 -40.42
N ASN A 997 -19.81 -16.45 -39.91
CA ASN A 997 -20.87 -17.18 -40.61
C ASN A 997 -21.21 -16.51 -41.95
N TYR A 998 -21.35 -15.18 -41.98
CA TYR A 998 -21.59 -14.44 -43.21
C TYR A 998 -20.49 -14.65 -44.25
N VAL A 999 -19.21 -14.66 -43.84
CA VAL A 999 -18.07 -14.93 -44.73
C VAL A 999 -18.10 -16.37 -45.24
N LEU A 1000 -18.40 -17.34 -44.38
CA LEU A 1000 -18.49 -18.76 -44.75
C LEU A 1000 -19.64 -19.02 -45.74
N GLN A 1001 -20.79 -18.36 -45.58
CA GLN A 1001 -21.93 -18.49 -46.49
C GLN A 1001 -21.71 -17.83 -47.86
N LYS A 1002 -20.85 -16.80 -47.93
CA LYS A 1002 -20.54 -16.09 -49.18
C LYS A 1002 -19.52 -16.81 -50.06
N ALA A 1003 -18.79 -17.80 -49.52
CA ALA A 1003 -17.83 -18.59 -50.27
C ALA A 1003 -18.53 -19.48 -51.31
N SER A 1004 -18.22 -19.28 -52.60
CA SER A 1004 -18.95 -19.88 -53.72
C SER A 1004 -18.43 -21.27 -54.13
N SER A 1005 -17.27 -21.69 -53.63
CA SER A 1005 -16.65 -22.99 -53.93
C SER A 1005 -15.83 -23.54 -52.75
N GLU A 1006 -15.67 -24.88 -52.70
CA GLU A 1006 -14.89 -25.59 -51.68
C GLU A 1006 -13.39 -25.23 -51.68
N ARG A 1007 -12.89 -24.62 -52.78
CA ARG A 1007 -11.50 -24.14 -52.90
C ARG A 1007 -11.27 -22.74 -52.32
N ASP A 1008 -12.33 -21.99 -52.02
CA ASP A 1008 -12.26 -20.63 -51.45
C ASP A 1008 -12.38 -20.62 -49.91
N LEU A 1009 -12.61 -21.80 -49.29
CA LEU A 1009 -12.78 -21.97 -47.84
C LEU A 1009 -11.45 -22.24 -47.13
N THR A 1010 -10.73 -21.19 -46.74
CA THR A 1010 -9.58 -21.31 -45.83
C THR A 1010 -10.02 -21.10 -44.38
N ILE A 1011 -9.91 -22.14 -43.54
CA ILE A 1011 -10.20 -22.03 -42.10
C ILE A 1011 -9.16 -21.10 -41.44
N PRO A 1012 -9.60 -20.00 -40.77
CA PRO A 1012 -8.70 -19.09 -40.04
C PRO A 1012 -7.88 -19.82 -38.99
N LYS A 1013 -6.54 -19.64 -38.99
CA LYS A 1013 -5.63 -20.27 -38.01
C LYS A 1013 -5.07 -19.28 -37.00
N THR A 1014 -5.05 -18.00 -37.36
CA THR A 1014 -4.54 -16.90 -36.54
C THR A 1014 -5.59 -15.78 -36.46
N ILE A 1015 -5.44 -14.88 -35.48
CA ILE A 1015 -6.35 -13.74 -35.29
C ILE A 1015 -6.37 -12.83 -36.53
N SER A 1016 -5.24 -12.69 -37.24
CA SER A 1016 -5.13 -11.90 -38.47
C SER A 1016 -5.90 -12.49 -39.66
N ASP A 1017 -6.25 -13.77 -39.61
CA ASP A 1017 -7.02 -14.45 -40.66
C ASP A 1017 -8.54 -14.24 -40.49
N LEU A 1018 -8.97 -13.60 -39.39
CA LEU A 1018 -10.37 -13.29 -39.14
C LEU A 1018 -10.83 -12.03 -39.89
N PRO A 1019 -12.14 -11.94 -40.20
CA PRO A 1019 -12.76 -10.71 -40.69
C PRO A 1019 -12.56 -9.51 -39.73
N PRO A 1020 -12.66 -8.26 -40.21
CA PRO A 1020 -12.21 -7.08 -39.47
C PRO A 1020 -12.80 -6.89 -38.06
N LEU A 1021 -14.11 -7.10 -37.88
CA LEU A 1021 -14.74 -6.92 -36.55
C LEU A 1021 -14.32 -8.07 -35.61
N SER A 1022 -14.38 -9.31 -36.07
CA SER A 1022 -14.01 -10.53 -35.36
C SER A 1022 -12.53 -10.51 -34.95
N ASN A 1023 -11.65 -10.05 -35.82
CA ASN A 1023 -10.22 -9.85 -35.54
C ASN A 1023 -10.04 -8.89 -34.37
N SER A 1024 -10.67 -7.71 -34.41
CA SER A 1024 -10.56 -6.70 -33.34
C SER A 1024 -11.12 -7.20 -32.00
N LEU A 1025 -12.32 -7.81 -32.01
CA LEU A 1025 -12.95 -8.36 -30.81
C LEU A 1025 -12.11 -9.49 -30.20
N MET A 1026 -11.64 -10.42 -31.03
CA MET A 1026 -10.80 -11.53 -30.57
C MET A 1026 -9.44 -11.03 -30.06
N ALA A 1027 -8.86 -10.00 -30.68
CA ALA A 1027 -7.62 -9.37 -30.21
C ALA A 1027 -7.77 -8.72 -28.82
N ILE A 1028 -8.93 -8.16 -28.51
CA ILE A 1028 -9.24 -7.60 -27.19
C ILE A 1028 -9.43 -8.71 -26.16
N ILE A 1029 -10.27 -9.71 -26.45
CA ILE A 1029 -10.55 -10.85 -25.56
C ILE A 1029 -9.24 -11.55 -25.16
N MET A 1030 -8.35 -11.78 -26.13
CA MET A 1030 -7.07 -12.49 -25.92
C MET A 1030 -6.03 -11.73 -25.10
N LYS A 1031 -6.26 -10.45 -24.73
CA LYS A 1031 -5.36 -9.70 -23.84
C LYS A 1031 -5.46 -10.16 -22.37
N SER A 1032 -6.56 -10.78 -21.96
CA SER A 1032 -6.81 -11.16 -20.56
C SER A 1032 -7.24 -12.62 -20.42
N VAL A 1033 -6.49 -13.40 -19.63
CA VAL A 1033 -6.78 -14.82 -19.38
C VAL A 1033 -8.14 -15.01 -18.70
N ASN A 1034 -8.56 -14.07 -17.85
CA ASN A 1034 -9.85 -14.14 -17.16
C ASN A 1034 -11.03 -13.89 -18.12
N VAL A 1035 -10.89 -12.93 -19.03
CA VAL A 1035 -11.89 -12.67 -20.08
C VAL A 1035 -12.00 -13.87 -21.02
N VAL A 1036 -10.87 -14.47 -21.43
CA VAL A 1036 -10.85 -15.71 -22.23
C VAL A 1036 -11.58 -16.84 -21.51
N ARG A 1037 -11.37 -17.02 -20.21
CA ARG A 1037 -12.07 -18.06 -19.44
C ARG A 1037 -13.58 -17.83 -19.41
N SER A 1038 -14.02 -16.61 -19.09
CA SER A 1038 -15.44 -16.27 -19.04
C SER A 1038 -16.11 -16.37 -20.42
N PHE A 1039 -15.44 -15.90 -21.48
CA PHE A 1039 -15.90 -16.04 -22.85
C PHE A 1039 -16.04 -17.50 -23.29
N LEU A 1040 -15.12 -18.38 -22.89
CA LEU A 1040 -15.24 -19.82 -23.16
C LEU A 1040 -16.38 -20.49 -22.37
N ASN A 1041 -16.66 -20.03 -21.16
CA ASN A 1041 -17.82 -20.53 -20.40
C ASN A 1041 -19.13 -20.14 -21.08
N GLU A 1042 -19.26 -18.88 -21.50
CA GLU A 1042 -20.42 -18.41 -22.27
C GLU A 1042 -20.57 -19.19 -23.58
N LEU A 1043 -19.47 -19.40 -24.30
CA LEU A 1043 -19.47 -20.21 -25.52
C LEU A 1043 -20.00 -21.63 -25.26
N MET A 1044 -19.58 -22.26 -24.17
CA MET A 1044 -20.06 -23.58 -23.78
C MET A 1044 -21.56 -23.55 -23.49
N GLU A 1045 -22.03 -22.53 -22.77
CA GLU A 1045 -23.44 -22.35 -22.44
C GLU A 1045 -24.31 -22.20 -23.69
N CYS A 1046 -23.94 -21.29 -24.62
CA CYS A 1046 -24.65 -21.10 -25.90
C CYS A 1046 -24.71 -22.35 -26.79
N ILE A 1047 -23.70 -23.23 -26.73
CA ILE A 1047 -23.71 -24.51 -27.46
C ILE A 1047 -24.66 -25.52 -26.79
N LEU A 1048 -24.72 -25.53 -25.46
CA LEU A 1048 -25.58 -26.42 -24.69
C LEU A 1048 -27.05 -25.99 -24.70
N SER A 1049 -27.32 -24.68 -24.72
CA SER A 1049 -28.66 -24.10 -24.78
C SER A 1049 -29.26 -24.07 -26.19
N GLU A 1050 -28.54 -24.58 -27.20
CA GLU A 1050 -28.96 -24.63 -28.60
C GLU A 1050 -29.17 -23.23 -29.24
N GLU A 1051 -28.50 -22.20 -28.73
CA GLU A 1051 -28.50 -20.87 -29.36
C GLU A 1051 -27.61 -20.83 -30.62
N ILE A 1052 -26.60 -21.70 -30.69
CA ILE A 1052 -25.72 -21.86 -31.86
C ILE A 1052 -26.11 -23.11 -32.64
N GLU A 1053 -26.98 -22.93 -33.63
CA GLU A 1053 -27.42 -23.99 -34.54
C GLU A 1053 -26.99 -23.76 -35.99
N GLY A 1054 -26.93 -24.85 -36.74
CA GLY A 1054 -26.57 -24.86 -38.15
C GLY A 1054 -25.07 -25.05 -38.40
N ILE A 1055 -24.75 -25.70 -39.52
CA ILE A 1055 -23.39 -26.12 -39.87
C ILE A 1055 -22.41 -24.95 -39.94
N PHE A 1056 -22.83 -23.80 -40.46
CA PHE A 1056 -21.96 -22.62 -40.58
C PHE A 1056 -21.69 -21.94 -39.23
N SER A 1057 -22.67 -21.86 -38.33
CA SER A 1057 -22.51 -21.29 -36.97
C SER A 1057 -21.62 -22.18 -36.09
N LEU A 1058 -21.79 -23.51 -36.19
CA LEU A 1058 -20.91 -24.48 -35.53
C LEU A 1058 -19.49 -24.41 -36.10
N THR A 1059 -19.34 -24.22 -37.42
CA THR A 1059 -18.02 -24.04 -38.07
C THR A 1059 -17.35 -22.73 -37.64
N ALA A 1060 -18.09 -21.63 -37.52
CA ALA A 1060 -17.59 -20.37 -36.97
C ALA A 1060 -17.06 -20.54 -35.55
N THR A 1061 -17.77 -21.32 -34.72
CA THR A 1061 -17.36 -21.64 -33.35
C THR A 1061 -16.09 -22.49 -33.30
N VAL A 1062 -15.92 -23.43 -34.22
CA VAL A 1062 -14.66 -24.18 -34.39
C VAL A 1062 -13.49 -23.24 -34.71
N CYS A 1063 -13.69 -22.21 -35.54
CA CYS A 1063 -12.65 -21.22 -35.85
C CYS A 1063 -12.22 -20.45 -34.59
N ILE A 1064 -13.17 -20.03 -33.74
CA ILE A 1064 -12.91 -19.37 -32.45
C ILE A 1064 -12.05 -20.27 -31.54
N VAL A 1065 -12.43 -21.54 -31.39
CA VAL A 1065 -11.70 -22.51 -30.53
C VAL A 1065 -10.28 -22.76 -31.03
N ILE A 1066 -10.07 -22.85 -32.35
CA ILE A 1066 -8.73 -23.02 -32.97
C ILE A 1066 -7.83 -21.83 -32.65
N ILE A 1067 -8.35 -20.62 -32.78
CA ILE A 1067 -7.60 -19.38 -32.55
C ILE A 1067 -7.20 -19.23 -31.07
N ILE A 1068 -8.09 -19.55 -30.13
CA ILE A 1068 -7.80 -19.50 -28.70
C ILE A 1068 -6.74 -20.55 -28.31
N LYS A 1069 -6.86 -21.78 -28.83
CA LYS A 1069 -5.90 -22.88 -28.58
C LYS A 1069 -4.47 -22.55 -28.99
N GLY A 1070 -4.29 -21.74 -30.04
CA GLY A 1070 -2.97 -21.33 -30.52
C GLY A 1070 -2.14 -20.51 -29.50
N LYS A 1071 -2.78 -19.87 -28.50
CA LYS A 1071 -2.11 -19.02 -27.50
C LYS A 1071 -2.39 -19.39 -26.04
N HIS A 1072 -3.50 -20.06 -25.72
CA HIS A 1072 -3.84 -20.49 -24.36
C HIS A 1072 -4.14 -21.99 -24.28
N LYS A 1073 -3.59 -22.67 -23.26
CA LYS A 1073 -3.89 -24.07 -22.94
C LYS A 1073 -4.81 -24.14 -21.72
N THR A 1074 -6.12 -24.16 -21.93
CA THR A 1074 -7.13 -24.37 -20.87
C THR A 1074 -7.78 -25.75 -21.01
N SER A 1075 -8.13 -26.39 -19.90
CA SER A 1075 -8.85 -27.67 -19.88
C SER A 1075 -10.22 -27.57 -20.57
N LEU A 1076 -10.90 -26.45 -20.35
CA LEU A 1076 -12.22 -26.12 -20.90
C LEU A 1076 -12.30 -26.20 -22.44
N LEU A 1077 -11.20 -25.93 -23.15
CA LEU A 1077 -11.16 -26.08 -24.63
C LEU A 1077 -11.36 -27.53 -25.08
N LYS A 1078 -10.93 -28.52 -24.29
CA LYS A 1078 -11.16 -29.94 -24.61
C LYS A 1078 -12.63 -30.30 -24.44
N ASP A 1079 -13.26 -29.77 -23.41
CA ASP A 1079 -14.67 -30.02 -23.11
C ASP A 1079 -15.56 -29.42 -24.22
N ILE A 1080 -15.32 -28.14 -24.56
CA ILE A 1080 -16.00 -27.45 -25.67
C ILE A 1080 -15.80 -28.20 -27.00
N ALA A 1081 -14.56 -28.61 -27.32
CA ALA A 1081 -14.28 -29.35 -28.55
C ALA A 1081 -15.04 -30.69 -28.62
N THR A 1082 -15.21 -31.36 -27.49
CA THR A 1082 -15.94 -32.63 -27.41
C THR A 1082 -17.44 -32.42 -27.66
N VAL A 1083 -18.02 -31.35 -27.11
CA VAL A 1083 -19.44 -31.01 -27.33
C VAL A 1083 -19.68 -30.57 -28.78
N LEU A 1084 -18.80 -29.72 -29.34
CA LEU A 1084 -18.86 -29.32 -30.74
C LEU A 1084 -18.75 -30.51 -31.69
N GLN A 1085 -17.86 -31.47 -31.40
CA GLN A 1085 -17.73 -32.68 -32.19
C GLN A 1085 -19.03 -33.49 -32.20
N LYS A 1086 -19.69 -33.64 -31.06
CA LYS A 1086 -20.99 -34.33 -30.98
C LYS A 1086 -22.06 -33.61 -31.80
N LYS A 1087 -22.20 -32.29 -31.65
CA LYS A 1087 -23.18 -31.48 -32.40
C LYS A 1087 -22.93 -31.51 -33.92
N LEU A 1088 -21.66 -31.44 -34.35
CA LEU A 1088 -21.29 -31.57 -35.77
C LEU A 1088 -21.58 -32.96 -36.36
N ILE A 1089 -21.39 -34.03 -35.57
CA ILE A 1089 -21.78 -35.40 -35.98
C ILE A 1089 -23.30 -35.48 -36.13
N THR A 1090 -24.06 -34.95 -35.16
CA THR A 1090 -25.53 -34.90 -35.27
C THR A 1090 -25.99 -34.13 -36.51
N CYS A 1091 -25.39 -32.98 -36.83
CA CYS A 1091 -25.70 -32.24 -38.07
C CYS A 1091 -25.34 -33.01 -39.35
N LYS A 1092 -24.28 -33.83 -39.32
CA LYS A 1092 -23.91 -34.69 -40.45
C LYS A 1092 -24.95 -35.79 -40.64
N ASP A 1093 -25.37 -36.40 -39.54
CA ASP A 1093 -26.32 -37.52 -39.56
C ASP A 1093 -27.72 -37.04 -40.03
N THR A 1094 -28.18 -35.87 -39.59
CA THR A 1094 -29.42 -35.24 -40.08
C THR A 1094 -29.34 -34.84 -41.56
N ALA A 1095 -28.21 -34.32 -42.03
CA ALA A 1095 -28.00 -34.02 -43.45
C ALA A 1095 -28.00 -35.29 -44.33
N THR A 1096 -27.49 -36.43 -43.82
CA THR A 1096 -27.58 -37.72 -44.52
C THR A 1096 -28.98 -38.33 -44.50
N GLU A 1097 -29.78 -38.08 -43.46
CA GLU A 1097 -31.18 -38.50 -43.39
C GLU A 1097 -32.06 -37.69 -44.36
N GLU A 1098 -31.90 -36.36 -44.45
CA GLU A 1098 -32.62 -35.50 -45.42
C GLU A 1098 -32.25 -35.80 -46.88
N CYS A 1099 -31.00 -36.20 -47.14
CA CYS A 1099 -30.57 -36.62 -48.47
C CYS A 1099 -31.07 -38.03 -48.85
N SER A 1100 -31.49 -38.83 -47.86
CA SER A 1100 -32.07 -40.17 -48.06
C SER A 1100 -33.60 -40.16 -48.17
N SER A 1101 -34.27 -39.12 -47.69
CA SER A 1101 -35.73 -38.95 -47.75
C SER A 1101 -36.23 -38.22 -49.02
N THR A 1102 -35.33 -37.66 -49.83
CA THR A 1102 -35.61 -37.15 -51.19
C THR A 1102 -35.43 -38.21 -52.28
N GLY A 1103 -35.19 -39.46 -51.89
CA GLY A 1103 -35.13 -40.63 -52.76
C GLY A 1103 -36.17 -41.69 -52.40
N ARG A 1104 -37.46 -41.32 -52.31
CA ARG A 1104 -38.59 -42.24 -52.49
C ARG A 1104 -39.80 -41.54 -53.10
#